data_AF-A0A2G5TJS5-F1
#
_entry.id   AF-A0A2G5TJS5-F1
#
_cell.length_a   1.000
_cell.length_b   1.000
_cell.length_c   1.000
_cell.angle_alpha   90.00
_cell.angle_beta   90.00
_cell.angle_gamma   90.00
#
_symmetry.space_group_name_H-M   'P 1'
#
loop_
_entity.id
_entity.type
_entity.pdbx_description
1 polymer ?
#
loop_
_entity_poly.entity_id
_entity_poly.type
_entity_poly.pdbx_seq_one_letter_code
_entity_poly.pdbx_strand_id
1 'polypeptide(L)'
;MSAIMEMSTTRAEIRSVLVKHWRSLDKARLHTIHLWLLLYAAAQIFIEYYFSEVYSVLMLESDRPQSKENHERVKKWSPFCFYASIFFVAYLILTCFAIRIRQPKDGVGIVLISLSLVFLLPAFSWILHLPVVIFVSRERIHTNEHDHSALYTSLCISSVVQFFILPRHRRVFFVVSIIWIVANFFLIVVINWDALNANTLFICSCVSLFLHQGVIAFVGVIADSNEAGNRSEIAKKLTEAVYRRTELETLKDRQEQLLLSVIPAYLADQVSKSIIQSSSTGTGKPTNSKNHKLFHDLHVQVHDNVSILFADIVNFTVLAAQLTARDLVRTLNELYSKFDRDAQRLQCMRIKFLGDCYYCVSGMPVNRPNHADMCVVMGLEMINTIKQVRIATGVDVNMRIGVHTGSVLCGIMGLRKWQFDIWSDDVTLANHMESAGVPGAVHITKSTQERLLGDYCIVEAVSDDPHVVSYGQPTYHILPDKTSAIERTASIYRNSRLSTSPALQSRMSMKAKVSKMVEFWGAETPFANFTKKKLSTSHDPALITDEIARRPTYINTIPSMTLIENNLTNFSFNNINSMFNCELPTIPASPKLLFPFKIDSITCNLSDCALLMLVSIPSAIANLLLCALYCPADVLQQISLQQSFTVIGLALLSILGRVCSYAGPLITMTAFLLSSCIPIGPHIIIRKSKLEGVMAFNSLIFLPSCVSHLVSVFILYRLPYSHRCFLFFTDFVIFQVLLSLFPAYGAEVYVGYMGYHLSVVSISLSLLVILLFFIDWITNYERKRESACHVSFQNEERDVETMQDINKILIENILPSSVAAKFLSPDRAVNELYARQHDNVCVMFASIPNFKDFWSEWDTNRKLECLRLLNEIVCEFDKLLSKPKFSSVEKIKTVGSTYMAAAGLNETETDYDDDVYLEKQSHGKFNNNLRIGNTAFRNANVMIEFALAMSQILDGLNRDSFQNFELRIGMSVGPLVAGVIGAQKPQYDIWGNTVNLASRMDTHGEPRKIHATTDMGNILRAGGYRVQSRGKIRVKGVKEPMETFLIEVDSKRNSSVSGEQTNNHNNNNNCHHSTL
;
A
#
# COMPACT_ATOMS: atom_id res chain seq x y z
N MET A 1 -0.58 14.61 -20.67
CA MET A 1 0.71 14.51 -21.39
C MET A 1 1.90 14.62 -20.43
N SER A 2 1.94 15.59 -19.50
CA SER A 2 3.03 15.66 -18.48
C SER A 2 3.07 14.45 -17.53
N ALA A 3 1.92 13.95 -17.04
CA ALA A 3 1.88 12.74 -16.20
C ALA A 3 2.37 11.47 -16.93
N ILE A 4 2.19 11.41 -18.25
CA ILE A 4 2.68 10.31 -19.10
C ILE A 4 4.20 10.46 -19.30
N MET A 5 4.71 11.70 -19.39
CA MET A 5 6.13 12.02 -19.43
C MET A 5 6.83 11.76 -18.09
N GLU A 6 6.21 12.10 -16.96
CA GLU A 6 6.72 11.78 -15.63
C GLU A 6 6.81 10.27 -15.45
N MET A 7 5.74 9.52 -15.70
CA MET A 7 5.76 8.06 -15.64
C MET A 7 6.81 7.42 -16.57
N SER A 8 7.04 7.99 -17.76
CA SER A 8 8.05 7.46 -18.68
C SER A 8 9.47 7.71 -18.19
N THR A 9 9.73 8.87 -17.57
CA THR A 9 11.01 9.16 -16.91
C THR A 9 11.25 8.28 -15.70
N THR A 10 10.25 8.05 -14.85
CA THR A 10 10.37 7.16 -13.68
C THR A 10 10.64 5.72 -14.11
N ARG A 11 9.94 5.22 -15.14
CA ARG A 11 10.20 3.89 -15.71
C ARG A 11 11.62 3.77 -16.26
N ALA A 12 12.15 4.83 -16.88
CA ALA A 12 13.52 4.83 -17.40
C ALA A 12 14.56 4.79 -16.27
N GLU A 13 14.36 5.54 -15.20
CA GLU A 13 15.23 5.54 -14.02
C GLU A 13 15.21 4.17 -13.31
N ILE A 14 14.03 3.62 -13.02
CA ILE A 14 13.87 2.28 -12.43
C ILE A 14 14.57 1.22 -13.28
N ARG A 15 14.35 1.27 -14.60
CA ARG A 15 15.00 0.37 -15.55
C ARG A 15 16.52 0.52 -15.51
N SER A 16 17.04 1.75 -15.38
CA SER A 16 18.48 1.99 -15.30
C SER A 16 19.11 1.38 -14.04
N VAL A 17 18.45 1.51 -12.89
CA VAL A 17 18.91 0.94 -11.62
C VAL A 17 18.89 -0.59 -11.66
N LEU A 18 17.76 -1.17 -12.09
CA LEU A 18 17.64 -2.61 -12.25
C LEU A 18 18.75 -3.12 -13.17
N VAL A 19 18.92 -2.49 -14.34
CA VAL A 19 19.95 -2.89 -15.30
C VAL A 19 21.35 -2.80 -14.68
N LYS A 20 21.65 -1.79 -13.86
CA LYS A 20 22.94 -1.67 -13.15
C LYS A 20 23.14 -2.80 -12.13
N HIS A 21 22.12 -3.11 -11.33
CA HIS A 21 22.16 -4.19 -10.34
C HIS A 21 22.37 -5.57 -11.00
N TRP A 22 21.53 -5.91 -11.98
CA TRP A 22 21.63 -7.18 -12.72
C TRP A 22 22.97 -7.30 -13.44
N ARG A 23 23.51 -6.21 -14.02
CA ARG A 23 24.85 -6.20 -14.64
C ARG A 23 25.96 -6.48 -13.62
N SER A 24 25.86 -5.96 -12.40
CA SER A 24 26.85 -6.23 -11.35
C SER A 24 26.85 -7.71 -10.95
N LEU A 25 25.66 -8.31 -10.87
CA LEU A 25 25.49 -9.71 -10.52
C LEU A 25 25.98 -10.64 -11.64
N ASP A 26 25.61 -10.35 -12.89
CA ASP A 26 26.11 -11.05 -14.07
C ASP A 26 27.65 -10.96 -14.16
N LYS A 27 28.25 -9.81 -13.78
CA LYS A 27 29.71 -9.64 -13.72
C LYS A 27 30.35 -10.52 -12.62
N ALA A 28 29.76 -10.60 -11.44
CA ALA A 28 30.26 -11.45 -10.35
C ALA A 28 30.19 -12.94 -10.70
N ARG A 29 29.07 -13.37 -11.31
CA ARG A 29 28.91 -14.73 -11.88
C ARG A 29 30.00 -15.04 -12.89
N LEU A 30 30.20 -14.14 -13.86
CA LEU A 30 31.18 -14.32 -14.93
C LEU A 30 32.61 -14.41 -14.39
N HIS A 31 32.99 -13.55 -13.43
CA HIS A 31 34.30 -13.61 -12.79
C HIS A 31 34.56 -14.94 -12.09
N THR A 32 33.56 -15.48 -11.41
CA THR A 32 33.75 -16.73 -10.68
C THR A 32 33.85 -17.92 -11.61
N ILE A 33 33.06 -17.94 -12.69
CA ILE A 33 33.19 -18.97 -13.73
C ILE A 33 34.56 -18.87 -14.42
N HIS A 34 35.08 -17.67 -14.68
CA HIS A 34 36.45 -17.51 -15.21
C HIS A 34 37.52 -18.05 -14.25
N LEU A 35 37.39 -17.74 -12.96
CA LEU A 35 38.33 -18.24 -11.95
C LEU A 35 38.31 -19.77 -11.91
N TRP A 36 37.11 -20.36 -11.97
CA TRP A 36 36.95 -21.81 -12.04
C TRP A 36 37.55 -22.40 -13.32
N LEU A 37 37.30 -21.79 -14.48
CA LEU A 37 37.87 -22.22 -15.76
C LEU A 37 39.39 -22.18 -15.77
N LEU A 38 39.99 -21.18 -15.12
CA LEU A 38 41.43 -21.06 -14.97
C LEU A 38 42.00 -22.18 -14.09
N LEU A 39 41.33 -22.48 -12.96
CA LEU A 39 41.70 -23.61 -12.10
C LEU A 39 41.55 -24.95 -12.83
N TYR A 40 40.47 -25.12 -13.58
CA TYR A 40 40.21 -26.32 -14.39
C TYR A 40 41.28 -26.49 -15.47
N ALA A 41 41.58 -25.46 -16.26
CA ALA A 41 42.61 -25.51 -17.29
C ALA A 41 44.00 -25.80 -16.69
N ALA A 42 44.35 -25.18 -15.56
CA ALA A 42 45.61 -25.46 -14.85
C ALA A 42 45.69 -26.90 -14.35
N ALA A 43 44.58 -27.44 -13.81
CA ALA A 43 44.52 -28.84 -13.40
C ALA A 43 44.68 -29.80 -14.59
N GLN A 44 44.06 -29.50 -15.74
CA GLN A 44 44.20 -30.30 -16.95
C GLN A 44 45.64 -30.29 -17.50
N ILE A 45 46.36 -29.15 -17.45
CA ILE A 45 47.79 -29.08 -17.83
C ILE A 45 48.63 -30.03 -16.98
N PHE A 46 48.42 -30.03 -15.67
CA PHE A 46 49.16 -30.88 -14.75
C PHE A 46 48.87 -32.37 -15.02
N ILE A 47 47.61 -32.69 -15.29
CA ILE A 47 47.15 -34.04 -15.67
C ILE A 47 47.81 -34.50 -16.99
N GLU A 48 47.88 -33.65 -18.01
CA GLU A 48 48.52 -33.99 -19.29
C GLU A 48 50.03 -34.20 -19.15
N TYR A 49 50.72 -33.32 -18.41
CA TYR A 49 52.15 -33.43 -18.16
C TYR A 49 52.49 -34.73 -17.41
N TYR A 50 51.71 -35.03 -16.36
CA TYR A 50 51.88 -36.24 -15.58
C TYR A 50 51.52 -37.51 -16.38
N PHE A 51 50.51 -37.45 -17.25
CA PHE A 51 50.18 -38.55 -18.17
C PHE A 51 51.33 -38.84 -19.14
N SER A 52 51.99 -37.81 -19.68
CA SER A 52 53.13 -37.96 -20.58
C SER A 52 54.33 -38.67 -19.93
N GLU A 53 54.57 -38.44 -18.63
CA GLU A 53 55.65 -39.13 -17.90
C GLU A 53 55.28 -40.55 -17.47
N VAL A 54 54.10 -40.75 -16.87
CA VAL A 54 53.69 -42.07 -16.36
C VAL A 54 53.47 -43.08 -17.48
N TYR A 55 52.95 -42.64 -18.63
CA TYR A 55 52.78 -43.50 -19.81
C TYR A 55 54.12 -43.96 -20.39
N SER A 56 55.20 -43.18 -20.20
CA SER A 56 56.55 -43.57 -20.62
C SER A 56 57.14 -44.71 -19.77
N VAL A 57 56.74 -44.79 -18.49
CA VAL A 57 57.19 -45.83 -17.57
C VAL A 57 56.43 -47.14 -17.77
N LEU A 58 55.11 -47.08 -18.00
CA LEU A 58 54.26 -48.28 -18.15
C LEU A 58 54.41 -49.00 -19.50
N MET A 59 54.70 -48.29 -20.59
CA MET A 59 54.89 -48.92 -21.92
C MET A 59 56.27 -49.56 -22.11
N LEU A 60 57.25 -49.25 -21.26
CA LEU A 60 58.57 -49.92 -21.25
C LEU A 60 58.49 -51.41 -20.84
N GLU A 61 57.41 -51.83 -20.18
CA GLU A 61 57.17 -53.23 -19.76
C GLU A 61 56.37 -54.07 -20.79
N SER A 62 55.90 -53.46 -21.90
CA SER A 62 55.16 -54.14 -22.97
C SER A 62 56.09 -54.52 -24.14
N ASP A 63 56.33 -55.82 -24.35
CA ASP A 63 57.25 -56.34 -25.39
C ASP A 63 56.70 -56.26 -26.84
N ARG A 64 55.65 -55.50 -27.12
CA ARG A 64 55.03 -55.43 -28.46
C ARG A 64 55.62 -54.30 -29.34
N PRO A 65 56.15 -54.59 -30.54
CA PRO A 65 56.81 -53.59 -31.39
C PRO A 65 55.89 -52.49 -31.93
N GLN A 66 54.61 -52.77 -32.20
CA GLN A 66 53.63 -51.76 -32.64
C GLN A 66 53.29 -50.72 -31.55
N SER A 67 53.32 -51.12 -30.27
CA SER A 67 53.05 -50.21 -29.14
C SER A 67 54.19 -49.20 -28.94
N LYS A 68 55.44 -49.59 -29.24
CA LYS A 68 56.61 -48.69 -29.23
C LYS A 68 56.55 -47.63 -30.34
N GLU A 69 56.10 -47.97 -31.55
CA GLU A 69 55.96 -47.01 -32.66
C GLU A 69 54.82 -46.01 -32.41
N ASN A 70 53.69 -46.48 -31.88
CA ASN A 70 52.57 -45.61 -31.51
C ASN A 70 52.94 -44.69 -30.33
N HIS A 71 53.71 -45.17 -29.36
CA HIS A 71 54.26 -44.38 -28.26
C HIS A 71 55.12 -43.20 -28.75
N GLU A 72 56.05 -43.43 -29.69
CA GLU A 72 56.85 -42.35 -30.27
C GLU A 72 55.99 -41.32 -31.01
N ARG A 73 54.90 -41.73 -31.64
CA ARG A 73 53.95 -40.83 -32.30
C ARG A 73 53.14 -40.01 -31.30
N VAL A 74 52.63 -40.60 -30.22
CA VAL A 74 51.88 -39.88 -29.17
C VAL A 74 52.79 -38.88 -28.45
N LYS A 75 54.04 -39.25 -28.15
CA LYS A 75 55.05 -38.36 -27.55
C LYS A 75 55.32 -37.11 -28.40
N LYS A 76 55.16 -37.18 -29.73
CA LYS A 76 55.27 -36.01 -30.63
C LYS A 76 54.09 -35.02 -30.49
N TRP A 77 52.91 -35.47 -30.07
CA TRP A 77 51.73 -34.61 -29.88
C TRP A 77 51.62 -33.99 -28.48
N SER A 78 52.25 -34.58 -27.46
CA SER A 78 52.25 -34.07 -26.08
C SER A 78 52.68 -32.59 -25.94
N PRO A 79 53.76 -32.11 -26.61
CA PRO A 79 54.13 -30.70 -26.58
C PRO A 79 53.05 -29.78 -27.18
N PHE A 80 52.36 -30.24 -28.23
CA PHE A 80 51.30 -29.45 -28.87
C PHE A 80 50.11 -29.24 -27.94
N CYS A 81 49.66 -30.28 -27.23
CA CYS A 81 48.60 -30.15 -26.22
C CYS A 81 49.03 -29.22 -25.08
N PHE A 82 50.26 -29.36 -24.59
CA PHE A 82 50.80 -28.49 -23.55
C PHE A 82 50.81 -27.01 -23.95
N TYR A 83 51.27 -26.68 -25.17
CA TYR A 83 51.25 -25.30 -25.67
C TYR A 83 49.84 -24.77 -25.92
N ALA A 84 48.91 -25.61 -26.40
CA ALA A 84 47.51 -25.25 -26.58
C ALA A 84 46.83 -24.94 -25.23
N SER A 85 47.14 -25.70 -24.18
CA SER A 85 46.66 -25.49 -22.83
C SER A 85 47.22 -24.21 -22.19
N ILE A 86 48.51 -23.92 -22.40
CA ILE A 86 49.09 -22.62 -21.99
C ILE A 86 48.43 -21.45 -22.72
N PHE A 87 48.18 -21.58 -24.02
CA PHE A 87 47.50 -20.54 -24.80
C PHE A 87 46.08 -20.31 -24.29
N PHE A 88 45.34 -21.36 -23.94
CA PHE A 88 44.01 -21.25 -23.35
C PHE A 88 44.03 -20.58 -21.96
N VAL A 89 45.01 -20.88 -21.11
CA VAL A 89 45.20 -20.18 -19.82
C VAL A 89 45.55 -18.71 -20.03
N ALA A 90 46.46 -18.39 -20.95
CA ALA A 90 46.81 -17.01 -21.29
C ALA A 90 45.59 -16.24 -21.81
N TYR A 91 44.76 -16.89 -22.64
CA TYR A 91 43.48 -16.35 -23.10
C TYR A 91 42.53 -16.05 -21.93
N LEU A 92 42.35 -16.98 -20.99
CA LEU A 92 41.49 -16.80 -19.80
C LEU A 92 41.97 -15.67 -18.88
N ILE A 93 43.28 -15.50 -18.74
CA ILE A 93 43.86 -14.39 -17.96
C ILE A 93 43.59 -13.05 -18.66
N LEU A 94 43.79 -12.99 -19.98
CA LEU A 94 43.56 -11.78 -20.78
C LEU A 94 42.09 -11.36 -20.75
N THR A 95 41.15 -12.30 -20.90
CA THR A 95 39.72 -12.02 -20.82
C THR A 95 39.29 -11.62 -19.41
N CYS A 96 39.84 -12.22 -18.36
CA CYS A 96 39.59 -11.82 -16.97
C CYS A 96 40.03 -10.36 -16.72
N PHE A 97 41.20 -9.98 -17.24
CA PHE A 97 41.69 -8.60 -17.17
C PHE A 97 40.81 -7.63 -17.97
N ALA A 98 40.35 -8.04 -19.15
CA ALA A 98 39.43 -7.27 -19.97
C ALA A 98 38.08 -7.00 -19.26
N ILE A 99 37.53 -7.99 -18.54
CA ILE A 99 36.29 -7.84 -17.74
C ILE A 99 36.50 -6.86 -16.56
N ARG A 100 37.71 -6.82 -15.99
CA ARG A 100 38.05 -5.95 -14.85
C ARG A 100 38.25 -4.50 -15.27
N ILE A 101 38.98 -4.25 -16.36
CA ILE A 101 39.38 -2.91 -16.81
C ILE A 101 38.30 -2.21 -17.62
N ARG A 102 37.58 -2.94 -18.48
CA ARG A 102 36.59 -2.32 -19.38
C ARG A 102 35.32 -2.05 -18.57
N GLN A 103 35.06 -0.80 -18.20
CA GLN A 103 33.70 -0.36 -17.85
C GLN A 103 32.91 -0.23 -19.16
N PRO A 104 32.07 -1.20 -19.54
CA PRO A 104 31.37 -1.12 -20.81
C PRO A 104 30.19 -0.18 -20.58
N LYS A 105 30.24 1.03 -21.13
CA LYS A 105 29.04 1.86 -21.27
C LYS A 105 27.94 1.07 -22.01
N ASP A 106 28.34 0.19 -22.93
CA ASP A 106 27.46 -0.69 -23.70
C ASP A 106 27.75 -2.16 -23.36
N GLY A 107 26.78 -2.86 -22.77
CA GLY A 107 26.91 -4.25 -22.28
C GLY A 107 27.29 -5.32 -23.32
N VAL A 108 27.51 -4.95 -24.57
CA VAL A 108 27.92 -5.81 -25.70
C VAL A 108 29.25 -6.51 -25.43
N GLY A 109 30.20 -5.85 -24.76
CA GLY A 109 31.53 -6.42 -24.51
C GLY A 109 31.52 -7.68 -23.63
N ILE A 110 30.65 -7.72 -22.61
CA ILE A 110 30.52 -8.87 -21.70
C ILE A 110 29.95 -10.07 -22.46
N VAL A 111 28.95 -9.83 -23.31
CA VAL A 111 28.29 -10.87 -24.11
C VAL A 111 29.27 -11.51 -25.10
N LEU A 112 30.10 -10.69 -25.75
CA LEU A 112 31.09 -11.18 -26.71
C LEU A 112 32.14 -12.07 -26.04
N ILE A 113 32.61 -11.66 -24.84
CA ILE A 113 33.55 -12.46 -24.04
C ILE A 113 32.89 -13.77 -23.61
N SER A 114 31.66 -13.75 -23.13
CA SER A 114 30.94 -14.98 -22.75
C SER A 114 30.71 -15.92 -23.93
N LEU A 115 30.34 -15.41 -25.11
CA LEU A 115 30.24 -16.19 -26.35
C LEU A 115 31.56 -16.86 -26.70
N SER A 116 32.66 -16.12 -26.64
CA SER A 116 33.99 -16.68 -26.94
C SER A 116 34.38 -17.83 -26.01
N LEU A 117 34.02 -17.78 -24.73
CA LEU A 117 34.29 -18.85 -23.76
C LEU A 117 33.48 -20.10 -24.03
N VAL A 118 32.21 -19.94 -24.41
CA VAL A 118 31.31 -21.06 -24.77
C VAL A 118 31.84 -21.84 -25.97
N PHE A 119 32.47 -21.17 -26.92
CA PHE A 119 33.07 -21.83 -28.10
C PHE A 119 34.45 -22.41 -27.80
N LEU A 120 35.29 -21.70 -27.02
CA LEU A 120 36.66 -22.13 -26.78
C LEU A 120 36.78 -23.26 -25.76
N LEU A 121 35.90 -23.36 -24.76
CA LEU A 121 35.97 -24.42 -23.75
C LEU A 121 35.75 -25.83 -24.34
N PRO A 122 34.72 -26.08 -25.15
CA PRO A 122 34.57 -27.39 -25.76
C PRO A 122 35.61 -27.70 -26.83
N ALA A 123 36.08 -26.68 -27.57
CA ALA A 123 37.18 -26.81 -28.52
C ALA A 123 38.48 -27.20 -27.79
N PHE A 124 38.72 -26.60 -26.62
CA PHE A 124 39.81 -26.96 -25.72
C PHE A 124 39.70 -28.41 -25.24
N SER A 125 38.52 -28.85 -24.78
CA SER A 125 38.27 -30.26 -24.42
C SER A 125 38.57 -31.23 -25.56
N TRP A 126 38.19 -30.88 -26.80
CA TRP A 126 38.56 -31.68 -27.97
C TRP A 126 40.06 -31.68 -28.22
N ILE A 127 40.74 -30.54 -28.25
CA ILE A 127 42.19 -30.44 -28.50
C ILE A 127 42.98 -31.29 -27.48
N LEU A 128 42.59 -31.24 -26.21
CA LEU A 128 43.20 -32.00 -25.10
C LEU A 128 43.10 -33.52 -25.33
N HIS A 129 41.92 -34.02 -25.70
CA HIS A 129 41.64 -35.45 -25.76
C HIS A 129 41.75 -36.08 -27.16
N LEU A 130 41.81 -35.27 -28.23
CA LEU A 130 41.81 -35.74 -29.63
C LEU A 130 42.98 -36.68 -29.96
N PRO A 131 44.24 -36.42 -29.54
CA PRO A 131 45.34 -37.35 -29.80
C PRO A 131 45.09 -38.69 -29.13
N VAL A 132 44.68 -38.69 -27.86
CA VAL A 132 44.36 -39.92 -27.12
C VAL A 132 43.26 -40.70 -27.85
N VAL A 133 42.20 -40.02 -28.31
CA VAL A 133 41.06 -40.66 -28.98
C VAL A 133 41.42 -41.28 -30.33
N ILE A 134 42.19 -40.57 -31.18
CA ILE A 134 42.57 -41.05 -32.53
C ILE A 134 43.58 -42.21 -32.44
N PHE A 135 44.54 -42.14 -31.52
CA PHE A 135 45.54 -43.20 -31.40
C PHE A 135 44.96 -44.44 -30.72
N VAL A 136 44.16 -44.25 -29.67
CA VAL A 136 43.46 -45.35 -29.01
C VAL A 136 42.43 -45.98 -29.95
N SER A 137 41.70 -45.23 -30.79
CA SER A 137 40.76 -45.82 -31.77
C SER A 137 41.45 -46.68 -32.85
N ARG A 138 42.70 -46.36 -33.20
CA ARG A 138 43.46 -47.06 -34.24
C ARG A 138 44.20 -48.30 -33.73
N GLU A 139 44.71 -48.27 -32.50
CA GLU A 139 45.36 -49.42 -31.85
C GLU A 139 44.33 -50.47 -31.36
N ARG A 140 43.08 -50.03 -31.15
CA ARG A 140 41.92 -50.80 -30.66
C ARG A 140 41.44 -51.96 -31.50
N ILE A 141 41.60 -51.90 -32.82
CA ILE A 141 41.18 -52.98 -33.73
C ILE A 141 41.89 -54.30 -33.38
N HIS A 142 43.06 -54.21 -32.73
CA HIS A 142 43.89 -55.36 -32.35
C HIS A 142 43.80 -55.77 -30.86
N THR A 143 43.28 -54.92 -29.97
CA THR A 143 43.23 -55.18 -28.50
C THR A 143 41.84 -55.30 -27.90
N ASN A 144 40.76 -54.93 -28.63
CA ASN A 144 39.36 -55.06 -28.20
C ASN A 144 38.95 -54.33 -26.90
N GLU A 145 39.75 -53.38 -26.39
CA GLU A 145 39.42 -52.56 -25.21
C GLU A 145 38.77 -51.23 -25.61
N HIS A 146 37.52 -50.94 -25.21
CA HIS A 146 36.68 -49.86 -25.78
C HIS A 146 36.44 -48.58 -24.91
N ASP A 147 37.43 -48.07 -24.16
CA ASP A 147 37.24 -46.90 -23.25
C ASP A 147 37.29 -45.47 -23.89
N HIS A 148 36.16 -44.77 -24.03
CA HIS A 148 36.12 -43.32 -24.36
C HIS A 148 35.66 -42.41 -23.19
N SER A 149 35.68 -42.95 -21.97
CA SER A 149 35.11 -42.35 -20.77
C SER A 149 35.64 -40.94 -20.43
N ALA A 150 36.95 -40.69 -20.59
CA ALA A 150 37.55 -39.39 -20.28
C ALA A 150 37.08 -38.26 -21.22
N LEU A 151 37.06 -38.52 -22.54
CA LEU A 151 36.52 -37.58 -23.52
C LEU A 151 35.03 -37.31 -23.25
N TYR A 152 34.26 -38.38 -23.04
CA TYR A 152 32.82 -38.29 -22.81
C TYR A 152 32.50 -37.46 -21.57
N THR A 153 33.26 -37.65 -20.50
CA THR A 153 33.18 -36.85 -19.27
C THR A 153 33.49 -35.38 -19.51
N SER A 154 34.61 -35.09 -20.19
CA SER A 154 35.04 -33.71 -20.45
C SER A 154 34.02 -32.96 -21.31
N LEU A 155 33.42 -33.63 -22.30
CA LEU A 155 32.35 -33.06 -23.12
C LEU A 155 31.07 -32.81 -22.30
N CYS A 156 30.69 -33.73 -21.40
CA CYS A 156 29.57 -33.52 -20.48
C CYS A 156 29.80 -32.33 -19.53
N ILE A 157 31.00 -32.21 -18.94
CA ILE A 157 31.38 -31.06 -18.08
C ILE A 157 31.32 -29.76 -18.89
N SER A 158 31.81 -29.77 -20.13
CA SER A 158 31.72 -28.61 -21.01
C SER A 158 30.27 -28.23 -21.29
N SER A 159 29.36 -29.18 -21.51
CA SER A 159 27.93 -28.92 -21.69
C SER A 159 27.26 -28.28 -20.46
N VAL A 160 27.69 -28.64 -19.25
CA VAL A 160 27.20 -27.99 -18.01
C VAL A 160 27.52 -26.50 -18.02
N VAL A 161 28.79 -26.15 -18.30
CA VAL A 161 29.26 -24.76 -18.26
C VAL A 161 28.54 -23.86 -19.26
N GLN A 162 28.11 -24.39 -20.41
CA GLN A 162 27.42 -23.62 -21.46
C GLN A 162 26.11 -22.97 -20.99
N PHE A 163 25.38 -23.56 -20.04
CA PHE A 163 24.09 -23.05 -19.57
C PHE A 163 24.20 -22.06 -18.40
N PHE A 164 25.30 -22.10 -17.63
CA PHE A 164 25.45 -21.30 -16.41
C PHE A 164 26.26 -20.00 -16.60
N ILE A 165 26.87 -19.76 -17.77
CA ILE A 165 27.71 -18.57 -18.04
C ILE A 165 26.93 -17.24 -18.07
N LEU A 166 25.77 -17.17 -18.75
CA LEU A 166 24.98 -15.93 -18.83
C LEU A 166 23.47 -16.21 -19.03
N PRO A 167 22.64 -16.03 -17.98
CA PRO A 167 21.19 -16.20 -18.07
C PRO A 167 20.49 -15.18 -18.99
N ARG A 168 21.09 -13.99 -19.14
CA ARG A 168 20.48 -12.85 -19.83
C ARG A 168 20.25 -13.07 -21.34
N HIS A 169 21.05 -13.93 -21.97
CA HIS A 169 21.04 -14.15 -23.42
C HIS A 169 20.65 -15.59 -23.79
N ARG A 170 19.77 -16.21 -22.99
CA ARG A 170 19.34 -17.61 -23.10
C ARG A 170 19.10 -18.17 -24.50
N ARG A 171 18.54 -17.37 -25.42
CA ARG A 171 18.28 -17.78 -26.82
C ARG A 171 19.56 -18.18 -27.54
N VAL A 172 20.60 -17.38 -27.37
CA VAL A 172 21.90 -17.59 -28.02
C VAL A 172 22.57 -18.82 -27.44
N PHE A 173 22.61 -18.94 -26.11
CA PHE A 173 23.26 -20.06 -25.42
C PHE A 173 22.54 -21.40 -25.65
N PHE A 174 21.20 -21.41 -25.71
CA PHE A 174 20.43 -22.60 -26.06
C PHE A 174 20.73 -23.09 -27.48
N VAL A 175 20.71 -22.18 -28.47
CA VAL A 175 21.02 -22.51 -29.87
C VAL A 175 22.46 -23.03 -30.00
N VAL A 176 23.42 -22.35 -29.37
CA VAL A 176 24.83 -22.76 -29.39
C VAL A 176 25.02 -24.14 -28.75
N SER A 177 24.36 -24.43 -27.63
CA SER A 177 24.48 -25.73 -26.98
C SER A 177 23.89 -26.87 -27.82
N ILE A 178 22.72 -26.68 -28.45
CA ILE A 178 22.15 -27.69 -29.36
C ILE A 178 23.07 -27.96 -30.54
N ILE A 179 23.58 -26.90 -31.19
CA ILE A 179 24.53 -27.04 -32.29
C ILE A 179 25.75 -27.84 -31.83
N TRP A 180 26.23 -27.59 -30.62
CA TRP A 180 27.39 -28.28 -30.07
C TRP A 180 27.13 -29.76 -29.76
N ILE A 181 25.97 -30.10 -29.20
CA ILE A 181 25.58 -31.49 -28.93
C ILE A 181 25.50 -32.29 -30.23
N VAL A 182 24.89 -31.72 -31.27
CA VAL A 182 24.79 -32.36 -32.60
C VAL A 182 26.17 -32.48 -33.24
N ALA A 183 27.02 -31.45 -33.14
CA ALA A 183 28.38 -31.47 -33.66
C ALA A 183 29.25 -32.54 -32.97
N ASN A 184 29.18 -32.65 -31.64
CA ASN A 184 29.90 -33.67 -30.88
C ASN A 184 29.47 -35.08 -31.31
N PHE A 185 28.16 -35.32 -31.44
CA PHE A 185 27.65 -36.62 -31.87
C PHE A 185 28.19 -36.99 -33.25
N PHE A 186 28.10 -36.08 -34.22
CA PHE A 186 28.61 -36.32 -35.58
C PHE A 186 30.12 -36.58 -35.58
N LEU A 187 30.89 -35.78 -34.84
CA LEU A 187 32.35 -35.88 -34.81
C LEU A 187 32.81 -37.20 -34.16
N ILE A 188 32.12 -37.67 -33.11
CA ILE A 188 32.38 -38.98 -32.48
C ILE A 188 32.05 -40.13 -33.44
N VAL A 189 30.95 -40.03 -34.20
CA VAL A 189 30.57 -41.04 -35.21
C VAL A 189 31.59 -41.11 -36.33
N VAL A 190 32.07 -39.95 -36.82
CA VAL A 190 33.09 -39.88 -37.89
C VAL A 190 34.43 -40.45 -37.41
N ILE A 191 34.89 -40.10 -36.21
CA ILE A 191 36.16 -40.60 -35.66
C ILE A 191 36.13 -42.13 -35.49
N ASN A 192 34.98 -42.69 -35.14
CA ASN A 192 34.82 -44.11 -34.89
C ASN A 192 34.21 -44.88 -36.08
N TRP A 193 34.24 -44.33 -37.30
CA TRP A 193 33.63 -44.94 -38.48
C TRP A 193 34.14 -46.37 -38.75
N ASP A 194 35.45 -46.58 -38.63
CA ASP A 194 36.06 -47.90 -38.84
C ASP A 194 35.64 -48.91 -37.76
N ALA A 195 35.52 -48.45 -36.51
CA ALA A 195 35.06 -49.28 -35.38
C ALA A 195 33.57 -49.62 -35.47
N LEU A 196 32.75 -48.68 -35.96
CA LEU A 196 31.32 -48.87 -36.22
C LEU A 196 31.07 -49.91 -37.31
N ASN A 197 31.89 -49.92 -38.36
CA ASN A 197 31.83 -50.92 -39.42
C ASN A 197 32.25 -52.32 -38.93
N ALA A 198 33.15 -52.39 -37.95
CA ALA A 198 33.60 -53.65 -37.35
C ALA A 198 32.59 -54.24 -36.34
N ASN A 199 31.95 -53.40 -35.52
CA ASN A 199 30.93 -53.82 -34.55
C ASN A 199 29.78 -52.82 -34.47
N THR A 200 28.63 -53.19 -35.04
CA THR A 200 27.43 -52.35 -35.11
C THR A 200 26.88 -51.96 -33.73
N LEU A 201 27.18 -52.75 -32.69
CA LEU A 201 26.75 -52.48 -31.32
C LEU A 201 27.41 -51.23 -30.72
N PHE A 202 28.50 -50.74 -31.29
CA PHE A 202 29.20 -49.53 -30.82
C PHE A 202 28.37 -48.24 -31.00
N ILE A 203 27.38 -48.26 -31.91
CA ILE A 203 26.39 -47.17 -32.07
C ILE A 203 25.69 -46.87 -30.73
N CYS A 204 25.42 -47.88 -29.90
CA CYS A 204 24.77 -47.73 -28.61
C CYS A 204 25.53 -46.80 -27.65
N SER A 205 26.87 -46.83 -27.66
CA SER A 205 27.72 -45.96 -26.84
C SER A 205 27.64 -44.49 -27.28
N CYS A 206 27.62 -44.25 -28.60
CA CYS A 206 27.48 -42.91 -29.16
C CYS A 206 26.10 -42.30 -28.85
N VAL A 207 25.04 -43.12 -28.95
CA VAL A 207 23.67 -42.70 -28.61
C VAL A 207 23.51 -42.45 -27.10
N SER A 208 24.15 -43.26 -26.25
CA SER A 208 24.16 -43.07 -24.80
C SER A 208 24.72 -41.70 -24.40
N LEU A 209 25.85 -41.28 -24.98
CA LEU A 209 26.41 -39.94 -24.77
C LEU A 209 25.44 -38.83 -25.21
N PHE A 210 24.84 -38.96 -26.39
CA PHE A 210 23.88 -37.98 -26.91
C PHE A 210 22.70 -37.79 -25.95
N LEU A 211 22.18 -38.89 -25.39
CA LEU A 211 21.11 -38.84 -24.39
C LEU A 211 21.55 -38.14 -23.10
N HIS A 212 22.73 -38.42 -22.55
CA HIS A 212 23.22 -37.73 -21.34
C HIS A 212 23.49 -36.23 -21.57
N GLN A 213 24.04 -35.83 -22.73
CA GLN A 213 24.19 -34.41 -23.07
C GLN A 213 22.83 -33.72 -23.26
N GLY A 214 21.86 -34.41 -23.84
CA GLY A 214 20.48 -33.94 -23.96
C GLY A 214 19.82 -33.71 -22.59
N VAL A 215 20.05 -34.62 -21.63
CA VAL A 215 19.58 -34.47 -20.25
C VAL A 215 20.18 -33.23 -19.59
N ILE A 216 21.50 -33.05 -19.67
CA ILE A 216 22.20 -31.88 -19.09
C ILE A 216 21.63 -30.58 -19.69
N ALA A 217 21.40 -30.55 -21.00
CA ALA A 217 20.81 -29.40 -21.68
C ALA A 217 19.37 -29.13 -21.24
N PHE A 218 18.55 -30.16 -21.07
CA PHE A 218 17.17 -30.02 -20.60
C PHE A 218 17.11 -29.44 -19.18
N VAL A 219 17.97 -29.93 -18.27
CA VAL A 219 18.08 -29.37 -16.91
C VAL A 219 18.55 -27.92 -16.93
N GLY A 220 19.54 -27.60 -17.78
CA GLY A 220 20.02 -26.22 -17.97
C GLY A 220 18.90 -25.27 -18.42
N VAL A 221 18.04 -25.70 -19.34
CA VAL A 221 16.89 -24.90 -19.82
C VAL A 221 15.88 -24.62 -18.70
N ILE A 222 15.59 -25.61 -17.85
CA ILE A 222 14.68 -25.44 -16.71
C ILE A 222 15.26 -24.44 -15.71
N ALA A 223 16.54 -24.57 -15.37
CA ALA A 223 17.21 -23.69 -14.43
C ALA A 223 17.23 -22.22 -14.92
N ASP A 224 17.62 -22.00 -16.17
CA ASP A 224 17.64 -20.66 -16.79
C ASP A 224 16.23 -20.05 -16.93
N SER A 225 15.24 -20.87 -17.28
CA SER A 225 13.84 -20.43 -17.38
C SER A 225 13.29 -19.93 -16.05
N ASN A 226 13.56 -20.65 -14.97
CA ASN A 226 13.15 -20.27 -13.62
C ASN A 226 13.78 -18.94 -13.23
N GLU A 227 15.09 -18.80 -13.45
CA GLU A 227 15.81 -17.58 -13.13
C GLU A 227 15.24 -16.37 -13.91
N ALA A 228 15.12 -16.49 -15.23
CA ALA A 228 14.61 -15.41 -16.09
C ALA A 228 13.17 -15.01 -15.74
N GLY A 229 12.33 -15.97 -15.38
CA GLY A 229 10.96 -15.71 -14.96
C GLY A 229 10.88 -14.90 -13.67
N ASN A 230 11.80 -15.10 -12.75
CA ASN A 230 11.89 -14.34 -11.49
C ASN A 230 12.40 -12.92 -11.74
N ARG A 231 13.43 -12.77 -12.59
CA ARG A 231 13.93 -11.43 -12.98
C ARG A 231 12.81 -10.57 -13.58
N SER A 232 11.96 -11.17 -14.43
CA SER A 232 10.82 -10.50 -15.05
C SER A 232 9.75 -10.08 -14.03
N GLU A 233 9.41 -10.97 -13.10
CA GLU A 233 8.42 -10.69 -12.06
C GLU A 233 8.87 -9.57 -11.12
N ILE A 234 10.15 -9.57 -10.71
CA ILE A 234 10.73 -8.50 -9.89
C ILE A 234 10.66 -7.15 -10.62
N ALA A 235 11.00 -7.11 -11.91
CA ALA A 235 10.95 -5.88 -12.70
C ALA A 235 9.52 -5.32 -12.80
N LYS A 236 8.53 -6.21 -12.98
CA LYS A 236 7.11 -5.83 -12.98
C LYS A 236 6.68 -5.29 -11.62
N LYS A 237 6.93 -6.04 -10.54
CA LYS A 237 6.53 -5.66 -9.17
C LYS A 237 7.22 -4.39 -8.69
N LEU A 238 8.50 -4.17 -9.03
CA LEU A 238 9.20 -2.93 -8.67
C LEU A 238 8.58 -1.72 -9.38
N THR A 239 8.18 -1.85 -10.64
CA THR A 239 7.49 -0.78 -11.36
C THR A 239 6.15 -0.45 -10.70
N GLU A 240 5.41 -1.48 -10.29
CA GLU A 240 4.14 -1.34 -9.58
C GLU A 240 4.32 -0.71 -8.19
N ALA A 241 5.38 -1.08 -7.47
CA ALA A 241 5.68 -0.54 -6.15
C ALA A 241 6.07 0.93 -6.15
N VAL A 242 6.89 1.36 -7.13
CA VAL A 242 7.18 2.80 -7.25
C VAL A 242 5.91 3.58 -7.53
N TYR A 243 5.02 3.06 -8.38
CA TYR A 243 3.70 3.66 -8.60
C TYR A 243 2.89 3.73 -7.30
N ARG A 244 2.77 2.61 -6.56
CA ARG A 244 2.07 2.56 -5.27
C ARG A 244 2.67 3.50 -4.23
N ARG A 245 3.98 3.68 -4.20
CA ARG A 245 4.65 4.60 -3.26
C ARG A 245 4.40 6.06 -3.61
N THR A 246 4.43 6.40 -4.90
CA THR A 246 4.02 7.74 -5.34
C THR A 246 2.55 8.00 -5.02
N GLU A 247 1.69 6.98 -5.17
CA GLU A 247 0.30 7.04 -4.76
C GLU A 247 0.18 7.22 -3.24
N LEU A 248 0.92 6.47 -2.43
CA LEU A 248 0.97 6.59 -0.97
C LEU A 248 1.41 7.99 -0.52
N GLU A 249 2.47 8.55 -1.11
CA GLU A 249 2.91 9.92 -0.82
C GLU A 249 1.80 10.93 -1.15
N THR A 250 1.14 10.79 -2.31
CA THR A 250 0.01 11.68 -2.66
C THR A 250 -1.19 11.50 -1.73
N LEU A 251 -1.48 10.28 -1.28
CA LEU A 251 -2.55 9.99 -0.32
C LEU A 251 -2.23 10.54 1.07
N LYS A 252 -0.96 10.49 1.48
CA LYS A 252 -0.49 11.05 2.74
C LYS A 252 -0.55 12.57 2.73
N ASP A 253 -0.09 13.22 1.67
CA ASP A 253 -0.21 14.68 1.50
C ASP A 253 -1.68 15.12 1.54
N ARG A 254 -2.57 14.35 0.89
CA ARG A 254 -4.02 14.58 0.96
C ARG A 254 -4.57 14.41 2.37
N GLN A 255 -4.14 13.37 3.10
CA GLN A 255 -4.52 13.12 4.48
C GLN A 255 -4.15 14.29 5.38
N GLU A 256 -2.90 14.76 5.27
CA GLU A 256 -2.39 15.88 6.05
C GLU A 256 -3.20 17.15 5.77
N GLN A 257 -3.50 17.44 4.50
CA GLN A 257 -4.35 18.58 4.13
C GLN A 257 -5.77 18.48 4.70
N LEU A 258 -6.40 17.30 4.66
CA LEU A 258 -7.72 17.07 5.26
C LEU A 258 -7.68 17.29 6.76
N LEU A 259 -6.68 16.72 7.42
CA LEU A 259 -6.52 16.83 8.87
C LEU A 259 -6.33 18.29 9.29
N LEU A 260 -5.46 19.03 8.58
CA LEU A 260 -5.20 20.45 8.81
C LEU A 260 -6.40 21.36 8.53
N SER A 261 -7.35 20.89 7.71
CA SER A 261 -8.59 21.62 7.46
C SER A 261 -9.54 21.59 8.66
N VAL A 262 -9.48 20.54 9.50
CA VAL A 262 -10.36 20.38 10.67
C VAL A 262 -9.70 20.81 11.97
N ILE A 263 -8.39 20.53 12.10
CA ILE A 263 -7.61 20.73 13.31
C ILE A 263 -6.42 21.64 13.01
N PRO A 264 -6.07 22.58 13.91
CA PRO A 264 -4.84 23.36 13.78
C PRO A 264 -3.57 22.49 13.71
N ALA A 265 -2.57 22.92 12.93
CA ALA A 265 -1.34 22.16 12.67
C ALA A 265 -0.60 21.67 13.93
N TYR A 266 -0.62 22.47 15.01
CA TYR A 266 0.06 22.12 16.26
C TYR A 266 -0.63 20.98 17.04
N LEU A 267 -1.90 20.68 16.76
CA LEU A 267 -2.64 19.56 17.33
C LEU A 267 -2.73 18.35 16.37
N ALA A 268 -2.51 18.57 15.07
CA ALA A 268 -2.67 17.54 14.04
C ALA A 268 -1.76 16.32 14.25
N ASP A 269 -0.50 16.50 14.69
CA ASP A 269 0.43 15.38 14.94
C ASP A 269 0.01 14.53 16.16
N GLN A 270 -0.58 15.15 17.19
CA GLN A 270 -1.05 14.42 18.36
C GLN A 270 -2.30 13.60 18.03
N VAL A 271 -3.22 14.18 17.27
CA VAL A 271 -4.48 13.53 16.86
C VAL A 271 -4.24 12.47 15.80
N SER A 272 -3.32 12.67 14.86
CA SER A 272 -2.99 11.65 13.86
C SER A 272 -2.41 10.39 14.51
N LYS A 273 -1.52 10.54 15.50
CA LYS A 273 -0.95 9.44 16.26
C LYS A 273 -2.01 8.64 17.02
N SER A 274 -2.97 9.31 17.67
CA SER A 274 -4.05 8.62 18.39
C SER A 274 -5.01 7.89 17.43
N ILE A 275 -5.35 8.49 16.28
CA ILE A 275 -6.14 7.84 15.22
C ILE A 275 -5.43 6.57 14.72
N ILE A 276 -4.14 6.65 14.35
CA ILE A 276 -3.37 5.51 13.82
C ILE A 276 -3.26 4.38 14.85
N GLN A 277 -2.96 4.73 16.11
CA GLN A 277 -2.85 3.76 17.19
C GLN A 277 -4.17 3.02 17.42
N SER A 278 -5.30 3.72 17.33
CA SER A 278 -6.64 3.13 17.47
C SER A 278 -7.00 2.15 16.33
N SER A 279 -6.63 2.45 15.08
CA SER A 279 -6.82 1.55 13.93
C SER A 279 -5.94 0.30 13.98
N SER A 280 -4.72 0.40 14.55
CA SER A 280 -3.75 -0.71 14.59
C SER A 280 -4.11 -1.84 15.57
N THR A 281 -4.99 -1.58 16.55
CA THR A 281 -5.45 -2.60 17.51
C THR A 281 -6.52 -3.57 16.98
N GLY A 282 -6.91 -3.47 15.70
CA GLY A 282 -7.96 -4.29 15.09
C GLY A 282 -7.57 -5.71 14.65
N THR A 283 -6.27 -6.08 14.65
CA THR A 283 -5.81 -7.32 13.97
C THR A 283 -5.29 -8.43 14.88
N GLY A 284 -5.70 -8.49 16.16
CA GLY A 284 -5.24 -9.55 17.07
C GLY A 284 -6.27 -10.00 18.10
N LYS A 285 -6.91 -11.15 17.82
CA LYS A 285 -7.78 -11.97 18.71
C LYS A 285 -9.08 -11.32 19.22
N PRO A 286 -10.24 -12.02 19.11
CA PRO A 286 -11.49 -11.55 19.68
C PRO A 286 -11.54 -11.90 21.16
N THR A 287 -11.02 -11.03 22.03
CA THR A 287 -11.39 -11.06 23.45
C THR A 287 -12.66 -10.23 23.63
N ASN A 288 -13.66 -10.80 24.31
CA ASN A 288 -15.02 -10.28 24.53
C ASN A 288 -15.10 -9.02 25.44
N SER A 289 -14.28 -7.99 25.18
CA SER A 289 -14.41 -6.67 25.81
C SER A 289 -14.55 -5.56 24.77
N LYS A 290 -15.26 -5.87 23.68
CA LYS A 290 -15.58 -4.94 22.59
C LYS A 290 -16.52 -3.85 23.10
N ASN A 291 -15.98 -2.66 23.42
CA ASN A 291 -16.45 -1.34 22.97
C ASN A 291 -15.91 -0.20 23.89
N HIS A 292 -15.35 0.84 23.26
CA HIS A 292 -15.19 2.22 23.77
C HIS A 292 -13.96 2.66 24.61
N LYS A 293 -12.74 2.34 24.17
CA LYS A 293 -11.56 3.21 24.45
C LYS A 293 -11.05 3.95 23.21
N LEU A 294 -11.92 4.17 22.22
CA LEU A 294 -11.49 4.67 20.93
C LEU A 294 -11.27 6.20 20.84
N PHE A 295 -11.89 7.05 21.68
CA PHE A 295 -11.58 8.49 21.78
C PHE A 295 -12.08 9.11 23.11
N HIS A 296 -11.61 8.63 24.26
CA HIS A 296 -11.83 9.34 25.54
C HIS A 296 -10.72 10.37 25.83
N ASP A 297 -9.66 10.40 25.03
CA ASP A 297 -8.54 11.32 25.21
C ASP A 297 -8.92 12.71 24.70
N LEU A 298 -9.52 13.49 25.58
CA LEU A 298 -9.83 14.90 25.37
C LEU A 298 -8.52 15.69 25.21
N HIS A 299 -8.21 16.11 23.98
CA HIS A 299 -7.07 16.98 23.68
C HIS A 299 -7.45 18.45 23.90
N VAL A 300 -7.20 18.97 25.10
CA VAL A 300 -7.50 20.37 25.48
C VAL A 300 -6.26 21.11 25.95
N GLN A 301 -6.15 22.38 25.57
CA GLN A 301 -5.08 23.30 25.98
C GLN A 301 -5.67 24.63 26.45
N VAL A 302 -5.06 25.23 27.47
CA VAL A 302 -5.42 26.55 27.99
C VAL A 302 -4.54 27.61 27.34
N HIS A 303 -5.15 28.69 26.89
CA HIS A 303 -4.45 29.87 26.38
C HIS A 303 -4.98 31.12 27.06
N ASP A 304 -4.08 31.80 27.75
CA ASP A 304 -4.37 33.09 28.37
C ASP A 304 -4.04 34.23 27.42
N ASN A 305 -4.67 35.38 27.66
CA ASN A 305 -4.43 36.62 26.95
C ASN A 305 -4.73 36.52 25.45
N VAL A 306 -5.96 36.11 25.15
CA VAL A 306 -6.47 36.02 23.79
C VAL A 306 -7.61 37.02 23.60
N SER A 307 -7.80 37.50 22.38
CA SER A 307 -8.96 38.33 22.01
C SER A 307 -9.90 37.55 21.12
N ILE A 308 -11.16 37.44 21.55
CA ILE A 308 -12.23 36.70 20.91
C ILE A 308 -13.13 37.70 20.19
N LEU A 309 -13.43 37.45 18.92
CA LEU A 309 -14.33 38.27 18.11
C LEU A 309 -15.48 37.42 17.61
N PHE A 310 -16.71 37.86 17.90
CA PHE A 310 -17.96 37.37 17.29
C PHE A 310 -18.51 38.43 16.34
N ALA A 311 -18.93 38.00 15.15
CA ALA A 311 -19.44 38.89 14.12
C ALA A 311 -20.65 38.27 13.41
N ASP A 312 -21.82 38.90 13.56
CA ASP A 312 -23.11 38.42 13.04
C ASP A 312 -23.65 39.33 11.93
N ILE A 313 -24.30 38.73 10.92
CA ILE A 313 -24.88 39.46 9.79
C ILE A 313 -26.29 39.93 10.15
N VAL A 314 -26.46 41.24 10.26
CA VAL A 314 -27.79 41.87 10.44
C VAL A 314 -28.62 41.73 9.17
N ASN A 315 -29.89 41.33 9.33
CA ASN A 315 -30.84 41.07 8.24
C ASN A 315 -30.46 39.88 7.33
N PHE A 316 -29.66 38.93 7.78
CA PHE A 316 -29.31 37.74 7.01
C PHE A 316 -30.53 36.93 6.55
N THR A 317 -31.54 36.77 7.38
CA THR A 317 -32.76 36.03 7.03
C THR A 317 -33.51 36.64 5.85
N VAL A 318 -33.49 37.98 5.72
CA VAL A 318 -34.07 38.71 4.58
C VAL A 318 -33.25 38.45 3.31
N LEU A 319 -31.92 38.46 3.42
CA LEU A 319 -31.02 38.12 2.32
C LEU A 319 -31.25 36.66 1.85
N ALA A 320 -31.31 35.71 2.79
CA ALA A 320 -31.50 34.29 2.50
C ALA A 320 -32.86 34.00 1.85
N ALA A 321 -33.92 34.72 2.23
CA ALA A 321 -35.25 34.56 1.64
C ALA A 321 -35.35 35.05 0.19
N GLN A 322 -34.45 35.95 -0.24
CA GLN A 322 -34.45 36.51 -1.61
C GLN A 322 -33.52 35.75 -2.57
N LEU A 323 -32.65 34.87 -2.06
CA LEU A 323 -31.67 34.12 -2.85
C LEU A 323 -32.09 32.67 -3.07
N THR A 324 -31.69 32.09 -4.21
CA THR A 324 -31.78 30.65 -4.41
C THR A 324 -30.74 29.92 -3.55
N ALA A 325 -30.95 28.63 -3.24
CA ALA A 325 -29.98 27.84 -2.47
C ALA A 325 -28.53 27.94 -3.02
N ARG A 326 -28.39 27.87 -4.36
CA ARG A 326 -27.09 27.98 -5.03
C ARG A 326 -26.47 29.38 -4.89
N ASP A 327 -27.27 30.42 -5.09
CA ASP A 327 -26.80 31.81 -5.03
C ASP A 327 -26.47 32.23 -3.58
N LEU A 328 -27.23 31.73 -2.60
CA LEU A 328 -26.97 31.90 -1.17
C LEU A 328 -25.62 31.29 -0.78
N VAL A 329 -25.41 30.01 -1.10
CA VAL A 329 -24.14 29.32 -0.78
C VAL A 329 -22.97 29.96 -1.51
N ARG A 330 -23.14 30.42 -2.76
CA ARG A 330 -22.09 31.16 -3.48
C ARG A 330 -21.73 32.47 -2.77
N THR A 331 -22.74 33.29 -2.46
CA THR A 331 -22.54 34.59 -1.78
C THR A 331 -21.85 34.41 -0.42
N LEU A 332 -22.27 33.40 0.35
CA LEU A 332 -21.64 33.04 1.63
C LEU A 332 -20.21 32.54 1.45
N ASN A 333 -19.97 31.65 0.47
CA ASN A 333 -18.62 31.14 0.22
C ASN A 333 -17.65 32.26 -0.14
N GLU A 334 -18.07 33.23 -0.94
CA GLU A 334 -17.23 34.37 -1.33
C GLU A 334 -17.00 35.36 -0.18
N LEU A 335 -18.06 35.68 0.58
CA LEU A 335 -17.96 36.55 1.76
C LEU A 335 -17.02 35.95 2.81
N TYR A 336 -17.21 34.68 3.14
CA TYR A 336 -16.37 34.00 4.11
C TYR A 336 -14.95 33.75 3.61
N SER A 337 -14.76 33.52 2.31
CA SER A 337 -13.40 33.47 1.72
C SER A 337 -12.67 34.81 1.86
N LYS A 338 -13.39 35.94 1.76
CA LYS A 338 -12.82 37.27 2.02
C LYS A 338 -12.47 37.44 3.50
N PHE A 339 -13.35 37.05 4.41
CA PHE A 339 -13.05 37.05 5.85
C PHE A 339 -11.88 36.15 6.20
N ASP A 340 -11.78 34.95 5.62
CA ASP A 340 -10.66 34.03 5.88
C ASP A 340 -9.32 34.64 5.45
N ARG A 341 -9.26 35.33 4.31
CA ARG A 341 -8.05 36.05 3.87
C ARG A 341 -7.69 37.20 4.79
N ASP A 342 -8.68 37.96 5.24
CA ASP A 342 -8.44 39.08 6.16
C ASP A 342 -7.98 38.54 7.53
N ALA A 343 -8.57 37.45 8.01
CA ALA A 343 -8.16 36.75 9.22
C ALA A 343 -6.73 36.20 9.11
N GLN A 344 -6.33 35.63 7.97
CA GLN A 344 -4.94 35.19 7.74
C GLN A 344 -3.95 36.36 7.74
N ARG A 345 -4.29 37.46 7.06
CA ARG A 345 -3.47 38.67 7.02
C ARG A 345 -3.27 39.26 8.42
N LEU A 346 -4.34 39.31 9.20
CA LEU A 346 -4.35 39.85 10.57
C LEU A 346 -4.00 38.79 11.62
N GLN A 347 -3.70 37.56 11.19
CA GLN A 347 -3.29 36.45 12.04
C GLN A 347 -4.30 36.09 13.14
N CYS A 348 -5.58 36.29 12.83
CA CYS A 348 -6.71 35.80 13.61
C CYS A 348 -7.01 34.35 13.17
N MET A 349 -7.09 33.44 14.14
CA MET A 349 -7.47 32.06 13.89
C MET A 349 -8.99 31.95 13.84
N ARG A 350 -9.53 31.55 12.68
CA ARG A 350 -10.94 31.18 12.56
C ARG A 350 -11.23 29.88 13.30
N ILE A 351 -12.27 29.90 14.14
CA ILE A 351 -12.77 28.73 14.87
C ILE A 351 -13.84 28.01 14.04
N LYS A 352 -15.08 28.53 13.98
CA LYS A 352 -16.19 27.94 13.20
C LYS A 352 -17.21 29.01 12.78
N PHE A 353 -18.14 28.61 11.93
CA PHE A 353 -19.35 29.40 11.64
C PHE A 353 -20.53 28.88 12.46
N LEU A 354 -21.29 29.80 13.05
CA LEU A 354 -22.52 29.53 13.77
C LEU A 354 -23.69 30.15 12.99
N GLY A 355 -24.13 29.46 11.93
CA GLY A 355 -25.14 29.99 11.02
C GLY A 355 -24.59 31.15 10.19
N ASP A 356 -25.08 32.35 10.47
CA ASP A 356 -24.65 33.65 9.91
C ASP A 356 -23.56 34.35 10.73
N CYS A 357 -23.21 33.80 11.89
CA CYS A 357 -22.14 34.34 12.73
C CYS A 357 -20.78 33.74 12.39
N TYR A 358 -19.80 34.62 12.16
CA TYR A 358 -18.38 34.33 12.05
C TYR A 358 -17.70 34.64 13.38
N TYR A 359 -16.87 33.74 13.90
CA TYR A 359 -16.04 34.09 15.04
C TYR A 359 -14.63 33.52 14.96
N CYS A 360 -13.70 34.30 15.51
CA CYS A 360 -12.26 34.03 15.45
C CYS A 360 -11.57 34.49 16.75
N VAL A 361 -10.36 33.99 16.94
CA VAL A 361 -9.53 34.32 18.10
C VAL A 361 -8.16 34.78 17.64
N SER A 362 -7.69 35.85 18.26
CA SER A 362 -6.32 36.36 18.12
C SER A 362 -5.52 36.07 19.38
N GLY A 363 -4.23 35.74 19.23
CA GLY A 363 -3.35 35.33 20.34
C GLY A 363 -3.20 33.81 20.54
N MET A 364 -3.71 33.00 19.60
CA MET A 364 -3.52 31.53 19.56
C MET A 364 -3.06 31.06 18.18
N PRO A 365 -2.21 30.01 18.07
CA PRO A 365 -1.65 29.22 19.17
C PRO A 365 -0.44 29.90 19.85
N VAL A 366 0.14 30.89 19.18
CA VAL A 366 1.24 31.69 19.69
C VAL A 366 0.68 32.97 20.30
N ASN A 367 0.98 33.20 21.59
CA ASN A 367 0.59 34.41 22.28
C ASN A 367 1.31 35.63 21.68
N ARG A 368 0.59 36.74 21.50
CA ARG A 368 1.10 37.97 20.85
C ARG A 368 0.64 39.21 21.61
N PRO A 369 1.51 40.19 21.83
CA PRO A 369 1.14 41.39 22.61
C PRO A 369 0.09 42.27 21.91
N ASN A 370 0.05 42.27 20.58
CA ASN A 370 -0.90 43.05 19.76
C ASN A 370 -2.16 42.26 19.38
N HIS A 371 -2.50 41.20 20.14
CA HIS A 371 -3.63 40.33 19.82
C HIS A 371 -4.97 41.10 19.74
N ALA A 372 -5.16 42.11 20.61
CA ALA A 372 -6.39 42.92 20.68
C ALA A 372 -6.54 43.85 19.47
N ASP A 373 -5.47 44.51 19.05
CA ASP A 373 -5.46 45.36 17.85
C ASP A 373 -5.81 44.57 16.59
N MET A 374 -5.18 43.40 16.40
CA MET A 374 -5.46 42.54 15.25
C MET A 374 -6.95 42.14 15.19
N CYS A 375 -7.55 41.86 16.35
CA CYS A 375 -8.95 41.47 16.46
C CYS A 375 -9.89 42.64 16.16
N VAL A 376 -9.63 43.84 16.70
CA VAL A 376 -10.43 45.04 16.42
C VAL A 376 -10.32 45.46 14.95
N VAL A 377 -9.12 45.45 14.38
CA VAL A 377 -8.91 45.75 12.95
C VAL A 377 -9.63 44.74 12.06
N MET A 378 -9.66 43.46 12.44
CA MET A 378 -10.44 42.43 11.74
C MET A 378 -11.93 42.80 11.73
N GLY A 379 -12.49 43.24 12.86
CA GLY A 379 -13.88 43.69 12.93
C GLY A 379 -14.16 44.89 12.02
N LEU A 380 -13.26 45.87 11.97
CA LEU A 380 -13.39 47.02 11.08
C LEU A 380 -13.35 46.63 9.59
N GLU A 381 -12.49 45.68 9.21
CA GLU A 381 -12.43 45.16 7.83
C GLU A 381 -13.67 44.35 7.45
N MET A 382 -14.27 43.62 8.41
CA MET A 382 -15.56 42.95 8.20
C MET A 382 -16.69 43.95 7.93
N ILE A 383 -16.75 45.06 8.67
CA ILE A 383 -17.72 46.16 8.44
C ILE A 383 -17.50 46.79 7.05
N ASN A 384 -16.24 46.96 6.63
CA ASN A 384 -15.94 47.47 5.29
C ASN A 384 -16.36 46.49 4.19
N THR A 385 -16.12 45.19 4.39
CA THR A 385 -16.47 44.13 3.44
C THR A 385 -17.98 43.98 3.29
N ILE A 386 -18.74 43.94 4.40
CA ILE A 386 -20.21 43.83 4.32
C ILE A 386 -20.83 45.05 3.64
N LYS A 387 -20.23 46.24 3.78
CA LYS A 387 -20.66 47.46 3.10
C LYS A 387 -20.58 47.30 1.58
N GLN A 388 -19.57 46.62 1.06
CA GLN A 388 -19.46 46.30 -0.37
C GLN A 388 -20.54 45.32 -0.81
N VAL A 389 -20.84 44.29 0.01
CA VAL A 389 -21.94 43.35 -0.25
C VAL A 389 -23.29 44.08 -0.30
N ARG A 390 -23.58 44.96 0.66
CA ARG A 390 -24.81 45.78 0.68
C ARG A 390 -24.97 46.60 -0.60
N ILE A 391 -23.88 47.23 -1.08
CA ILE A 391 -23.90 48.01 -2.33
C ILE A 391 -24.16 47.09 -3.54
N ALA A 392 -23.62 45.88 -3.54
CA ALA A 392 -23.78 44.91 -4.62
C ALA A 392 -25.17 44.28 -4.67
N THR A 393 -25.70 43.84 -3.52
CA THR A 393 -26.97 43.12 -3.41
C THR A 393 -28.18 44.05 -3.36
N GLY A 394 -28.00 45.30 -2.93
CA GLY A 394 -29.10 46.24 -2.70
C GLY A 394 -29.96 45.91 -1.49
N VAL A 395 -29.61 44.87 -0.72
CA VAL A 395 -30.24 44.52 0.55
C VAL A 395 -29.50 45.24 1.67
N ASP A 396 -30.21 45.88 2.59
CA ASP A 396 -29.61 46.57 3.74
C ASP A 396 -29.08 45.56 4.79
N VAL A 397 -27.94 44.96 4.45
CA VAL A 397 -27.16 44.08 5.32
C VAL A 397 -26.05 44.87 6.01
N ASN A 398 -25.79 44.51 7.28
CA ASN A 398 -24.73 45.12 8.09
C ASN A 398 -24.13 44.04 9.02
N MET A 399 -23.12 44.39 9.81
CA MET A 399 -22.51 43.48 10.79
C MET A 399 -22.65 44.04 12.21
N ARG A 400 -22.99 43.19 13.17
CA ARG A 400 -22.75 43.42 14.59
C ARG A 400 -21.47 42.69 14.98
N ILE A 401 -20.61 43.34 15.76
CA ILE A 401 -19.31 42.77 16.13
C ILE A 401 -19.05 43.01 17.61
N GLY A 402 -18.76 41.95 18.35
CA GLY A 402 -18.37 41.98 19.76
C GLY A 402 -16.95 41.43 19.93
N VAL A 403 -16.12 42.14 20.70
CA VAL A 403 -14.75 41.73 21.02
C VAL A 403 -14.52 41.76 22.53
N HIS A 404 -13.97 40.68 23.05
CA HIS A 404 -13.54 40.57 24.44
C HIS A 404 -12.18 39.91 24.56
N THR A 405 -11.42 40.27 25.59
CA THR A 405 -10.07 39.80 25.85
C THR A 405 -10.04 39.08 27.18
N GLY A 406 -9.59 37.82 27.17
CA GLY A 406 -9.62 36.92 28.32
C GLY A 406 -8.77 35.65 28.11
N SER A 407 -9.16 34.56 28.74
CA SER A 407 -8.56 33.22 28.65
C SER A 407 -9.53 32.23 28.03
N VAL A 408 -9.01 31.25 27.29
CA VAL A 408 -9.81 30.20 26.65
C VAL A 408 -9.22 28.81 26.86
N LEU A 409 -10.11 27.84 27.07
CA LEU A 409 -9.80 26.43 26.87
C LEU A 409 -10.13 26.08 25.43
N CYS A 410 -9.22 25.44 24.70
CA CYS A 410 -9.44 25.03 23.33
C CYS A 410 -9.14 23.55 23.15
N GLY A 411 -9.81 22.89 22.21
CA GLY A 411 -9.65 21.44 22.03
C GLY A 411 -10.67 20.84 21.08
N ILE A 412 -10.74 19.51 21.07
CA ILE A 412 -11.58 18.72 20.17
C ILE A 412 -12.47 17.80 21.02
N MET A 413 -13.75 17.68 20.66
CA MET A 413 -14.75 16.91 21.41
C MET A 413 -15.61 16.02 20.48
N GLY A 414 -16.03 14.87 21.00
CA GLY A 414 -16.97 13.95 20.37
C GLY A 414 -16.32 12.85 19.51
N LEU A 415 -17.15 11.88 19.09
CA LEU A 415 -16.75 10.76 18.22
C LEU A 415 -17.04 11.04 16.74
N ARG A 416 -18.02 11.91 16.45
CA ARG A 416 -18.45 12.27 15.09
C ARG A 416 -18.50 13.78 14.91
N LYS A 417 -18.19 14.24 13.70
CA LYS A 417 -18.12 15.67 13.33
C LYS A 417 -17.22 16.47 14.28
N TRP A 418 -16.15 15.86 14.77
CA TRP A 418 -15.24 16.55 15.67
C TRP A 418 -14.58 17.72 14.96
N GLN A 419 -14.53 18.87 15.63
CA GLN A 419 -13.94 20.11 15.15
C GLN A 419 -13.19 20.77 16.30
N PHE A 420 -12.20 21.59 15.98
CA PHE A 420 -11.53 22.42 16.97
C PHE A 420 -12.48 23.52 17.46
N ASP A 421 -12.63 23.64 18.78
CA ASP A 421 -13.52 24.60 19.42
C ASP A 421 -12.90 25.23 20.67
N ILE A 422 -13.52 26.30 21.18
CA ILE A 422 -13.11 27.05 22.36
C ILE A 422 -14.24 27.13 23.40
N TRP A 423 -13.88 27.09 24.67
CA TRP A 423 -14.78 27.18 25.82
C TRP A 423 -14.20 28.11 26.88
N SER A 424 -15.00 29.08 27.32
CA SER A 424 -14.71 29.96 28.47
C SER A 424 -15.93 30.80 28.82
N ASP A 425 -15.92 31.36 30.02
CA ASP A 425 -16.86 32.42 30.39
C ASP A 425 -16.60 33.68 29.55
N ASP A 426 -15.33 33.94 29.20
CA ASP A 426 -14.90 35.03 28.34
C ASP A 426 -15.44 34.89 26.90
N VAL A 427 -15.56 33.66 26.40
CA VAL A 427 -16.19 33.36 25.09
C VAL A 427 -17.68 33.66 25.14
N THR A 428 -18.33 33.30 26.25
CA THR A 428 -19.76 33.59 26.47
C THR A 428 -19.99 35.10 26.54
N LEU A 429 -19.13 35.84 27.24
CA LEU A 429 -19.18 37.30 27.31
C LEU A 429 -18.99 37.92 25.92
N ALA A 430 -18.01 37.47 25.13
CA ALA A 430 -17.80 37.96 23.77
C ALA A 430 -19.04 37.78 22.87
N ASN A 431 -19.74 36.66 22.99
CA ASN A 431 -21.00 36.40 22.29
C ASN A 431 -22.12 37.38 22.73
N HIS A 432 -22.25 37.65 24.02
CA HIS A 432 -23.19 38.66 24.52
C HIS A 432 -22.83 40.07 24.07
N MET A 433 -21.53 40.41 23.98
CA MET A 433 -21.06 41.68 23.45
C MET A 433 -21.41 41.87 21.97
N GLU A 434 -21.42 40.80 21.15
CA GLU A 434 -21.94 40.89 19.78
C GLU A 434 -23.44 41.16 19.78
N SER A 435 -24.19 40.39 20.56
CA SER A 435 -25.65 40.45 20.56
C SER A 435 -26.19 41.78 21.09
N ALA A 436 -25.47 42.41 22.02
CA ALA A 436 -25.72 43.76 22.53
C ALA A 436 -25.15 44.87 21.63
N GLY A 437 -24.32 44.52 20.65
CA GLY A 437 -23.60 45.46 19.80
C GLY A 437 -24.49 46.21 18.81
N VAL A 438 -24.07 47.44 18.47
CA VAL A 438 -24.73 48.28 17.47
C VAL A 438 -24.20 47.95 16.06
N PRO A 439 -25.06 47.79 15.04
CA PRO A 439 -24.62 47.50 13.68
C PRO A 439 -23.66 48.56 13.11
N GLY A 440 -22.52 48.13 12.56
CA GLY A 440 -21.53 49.00 11.94
C GLY A 440 -20.50 49.62 12.89
N ALA A 441 -20.48 49.20 14.16
CA ALA A 441 -19.45 49.51 15.14
C ALA A 441 -18.91 48.22 15.78
N VAL A 442 -17.69 48.27 16.34
CA VAL A 442 -17.11 47.16 17.09
C VAL A 442 -17.35 47.40 18.58
N HIS A 443 -18.10 46.52 19.25
CA HIS A 443 -18.38 46.61 20.68
C HIS A 443 -17.29 45.89 21.48
N ILE A 444 -16.60 46.62 22.35
CA ILE A 444 -15.48 46.12 23.14
C ILE A 444 -15.73 46.27 24.64
N THR A 445 -15.08 45.40 25.40
CA THR A 445 -15.03 45.46 26.87
C THR A 445 -13.86 46.32 27.35
N LYS A 446 -13.91 46.79 28.61
CA LYS A 446 -12.78 47.49 29.26
C LYS A 446 -11.48 46.69 29.21
N SER A 447 -11.53 45.37 29.42
CA SER A 447 -10.34 44.51 29.33
C SER A 447 -9.69 44.53 27.95
N THR A 448 -10.48 44.70 26.89
CA THR A 448 -9.97 44.82 25.52
C THR A 448 -9.40 46.21 25.28
N GLN A 449 -10.09 47.25 25.75
CA GLN A 449 -9.66 48.65 25.64
C GLN A 449 -8.26 48.85 26.25
N GLU A 450 -8.01 48.31 27.44
CA GLU A 450 -6.71 48.44 28.14
C GLU A 450 -5.55 47.75 27.40
N ARG A 451 -5.84 46.86 26.44
CA ARG A 451 -4.84 46.14 25.63
C ARG A 451 -4.70 46.65 24.20
N LEU A 452 -5.43 47.69 23.83
CA LEU A 452 -5.25 48.32 22.52
C LEU A 452 -3.98 49.17 22.54
N LEU A 453 -3.12 48.97 21.54
CA LEU A 453 -1.92 49.79 21.34
C LEU A 453 -2.16 50.89 20.29
N GLY A 454 -3.20 50.76 19.46
CA GLY A 454 -3.55 51.72 18.42
C GLY A 454 -4.43 52.88 18.88
N ASP A 455 -4.39 53.98 18.12
CA ASP A 455 -5.29 55.14 18.29
C ASP A 455 -6.64 54.84 17.62
N TYR A 456 -7.68 54.58 18.43
CA TYR A 456 -9.03 54.31 17.93
C TYR A 456 -10.04 55.37 18.40
N CYS A 457 -11.08 55.61 17.60
CA CYS A 457 -12.22 56.43 18.01
C CYS A 457 -13.15 55.60 18.93
N ILE A 458 -12.94 55.72 20.23
CA ILE A 458 -13.64 54.97 21.27
C ILE A 458 -14.75 55.85 21.88
N VAL A 459 -15.98 55.33 21.92
CA VAL A 459 -17.15 55.97 22.53
C VAL A 459 -17.70 55.04 23.61
N GLU A 460 -18.14 55.57 24.75
CA GLU A 460 -18.76 54.75 25.80
C GLU A 460 -20.09 54.15 25.32
N ALA A 461 -20.30 52.87 25.61
CA ALA A 461 -21.46 52.09 25.19
C ALA A 461 -22.38 51.81 26.37
N VAL A 462 -23.68 52.05 26.19
CA VAL A 462 -24.74 51.71 27.13
C VAL A 462 -25.48 50.50 26.60
N SER A 463 -25.57 49.43 27.38
CA SER A 463 -26.25 48.19 27.01
C SER A 463 -27.34 47.85 28.03
N ASP A 464 -28.49 47.44 27.51
CA ASP A 464 -29.62 46.91 28.31
C ASP A 464 -29.54 45.38 28.49
N ASP A 465 -28.51 44.72 27.94
CA ASP A 465 -28.35 43.27 28.06
C ASP A 465 -27.99 42.87 29.50
N PRO A 466 -28.78 41.98 30.15
CA PRO A 466 -28.55 41.61 31.55
C PRO A 466 -27.17 41.01 31.83
N HIS A 467 -26.58 40.30 30.85
CA HIS A 467 -25.26 39.68 31.01
C HIS A 467 -24.16 40.74 30.98
N VAL A 468 -24.26 41.70 30.05
CA VAL A 468 -23.32 42.83 29.96
C VAL A 468 -23.42 43.75 31.18
N VAL A 469 -24.64 43.99 31.69
CA VAL A 469 -24.85 44.77 32.92
C VAL A 469 -24.31 44.03 34.14
N SER A 470 -24.52 42.70 34.22
CA SER A 470 -23.99 41.88 35.33
C SER A 470 -22.47 41.84 35.40
N TYR A 471 -21.78 42.06 34.28
CA TYR A 471 -20.32 42.15 34.22
C TYR A 471 -19.78 43.34 35.03
N GLY A 472 -20.59 44.40 35.23
CA GLY A 472 -20.28 45.49 36.16
C GLY A 472 -19.13 46.43 35.73
N GLN A 473 -18.60 46.29 34.51
CA GLN A 473 -17.57 47.15 33.95
C GLN A 473 -18.09 47.98 32.76
N PRO A 474 -17.54 49.17 32.50
CA PRO A 474 -17.91 49.97 31.35
C PRO A 474 -17.52 49.26 30.04
N THR A 475 -18.34 49.45 29.01
CA THR A 475 -18.09 48.93 27.66
C THR A 475 -18.00 50.07 26.66
N TYR A 476 -17.42 49.82 25.48
CA TYR A 476 -17.15 50.87 24.50
C TYR A 476 -17.45 50.44 23.07
N HIS A 477 -17.79 51.38 22.21
CA HIS A 477 -17.87 51.20 20.77
C HIS A 477 -16.66 51.82 20.07
N ILE A 478 -16.03 51.07 19.18
CA ILE A 478 -15.05 51.59 18.22
C ILE A 478 -15.77 51.86 16.92
N LEU A 479 -15.73 53.12 16.49
CA LEU A 479 -16.32 53.58 15.24
C LEU A 479 -15.29 53.47 14.09
N PRO A 480 -15.72 53.11 12.87
CA PRO A 480 -14.85 53.16 11.70
C PRO A 480 -14.47 54.61 11.42
N ASP A 481 -13.19 54.93 11.52
CA ASP A 481 -12.68 56.27 11.36
C ASP A 481 -12.90 56.77 9.92
N LYS A 482 -13.33 58.03 9.73
CA LYS A 482 -13.52 58.59 8.38
C LYS A 482 -12.19 58.74 7.61
N THR A 483 -11.05 58.54 8.27
CA THR A 483 -9.73 58.95 7.75
C THR A 483 -8.56 57.98 7.97
N SER A 484 -8.70 56.79 8.56
CA SER A 484 -7.52 55.96 8.87
C SER A 484 -7.68 54.46 8.54
N ALA A 485 -7.10 54.08 7.39
CA ALA A 485 -6.47 52.79 7.01
C ALA A 485 -6.38 52.65 5.48
N ILE A 486 -7.43 53.13 4.78
CA ILE A 486 -7.56 53.00 3.33
C ILE A 486 -6.75 54.07 2.57
N GLU A 487 -6.64 55.32 3.02
CA GLU A 487 -5.89 56.33 2.24
C GLU A 487 -4.35 56.23 2.36
N ARG A 488 -3.81 55.72 3.48
CA ARG A 488 -2.36 55.52 3.63
C ARG A 488 -1.83 54.33 2.82
N THR A 489 -2.67 53.34 2.53
CA THR A 489 -2.29 52.17 1.72
C THR A 489 -2.72 52.32 0.26
N ALA A 490 -3.87 52.99 0.00
CA ALA A 490 -4.35 53.21 -1.36
C ALA A 490 -3.58 54.30 -2.11
N SER A 491 -2.96 55.29 -1.45
CA SER A 491 -2.12 56.30 -2.13
C SER A 491 -0.85 55.72 -2.77
N ILE A 492 -0.42 54.53 -2.35
CA ILE A 492 0.70 53.80 -2.96
C ILE A 492 0.26 53.07 -4.26
N TYR A 493 -1.01 52.68 -4.37
CA TYR A 493 -1.52 51.91 -5.52
C TYR A 493 -2.42 52.70 -6.49
N ARG A 494 -2.90 53.90 -6.13
CA ARG A 494 -3.85 54.67 -6.95
C ARG A 494 -3.22 55.47 -8.10
N ASN A 495 -1.89 55.53 -8.20
CA ASN A 495 -1.20 56.28 -9.25
C ASN A 495 -0.93 55.49 -10.54
N SER A 496 -1.46 54.27 -10.70
CA SER A 496 -1.45 53.60 -12.01
C SER A 496 -2.86 53.18 -12.42
N ARG A 497 -3.37 53.83 -13.48
CA ARG A 497 -4.58 53.54 -14.27
C ARG A 497 -5.84 54.32 -13.89
N LEU A 498 -5.86 55.57 -14.36
CA LEU A 498 -7.08 56.26 -14.77
C LEU A 498 -7.09 56.36 -16.31
N SER A 499 -7.94 55.58 -16.96
CA SER A 499 -8.56 55.95 -18.24
C SER A 499 -9.69 54.99 -18.58
N THR A 500 -10.95 55.41 -18.44
CA THR A 500 -12.01 55.32 -19.46
C THR A 500 -13.39 55.74 -18.92
N SER A 501 -14.16 56.36 -19.80
CA SER A 501 -15.32 57.25 -19.61
C SER A 501 -16.60 56.65 -19.00
N PRO A 502 -17.52 57.50 -18.47
CA PRO A 502 -18.84 57.10 -17.99
C PRO A 502 -19.89 57.21 -19.10
N ALA A 503 -20.25 56.09 -19.74
CA ALA A 503 -21.50 55.98 -20.51
C ALA A 503 -21.85 54.50 -20.73
N LEU A 504 -23.16 54.18 -20.67
CA LEU A 504 -23.81 52.85 -20.73
C LEU A 504 -23.95 52.08 -19.40
N GLN A 505 -24.86 52.55 -18.54
CA GLN A 505 -25.57 51.66 -17.60
C GLN A 505 -26.76 51.01 -18.32
N SER A 506 -26.55 49.80 -18.83
CA SER A 506 -27.60 48.89 -19.28
C SER A 506 -28.17 48.10 -18.08
N ARG A 507 -29.49 47.88 -18.09
CA ARG A 507 -30.27 47.14 -17.07
C ARG A 507 -29.79 45.69 -16.91
N MET A 508 -28.80 45.48 -16.03
CA MET A 508 -28.48 44.14 -15.52
C MET A 508 -29.33 43.83 -14.29
N SER A 509 -29.94 42.64 -14.26
CA SER A 509 -30.64 42.09 -13.09
C SER A 509 -29.70 42.09 -11.86
N MET A 510 -30.24 42.34 -10.66
CA MET A 510 -29.47 42.26 -9.39
C MET A 510 -28.66 40.95 -9.31
N LYS A 511 -29.22 39.86 -9.85
CA LYS A 511 -28.60 38.53 -10.02
C LYS A 511 -27.25 38.55 -10.74
N ALA A 512 -27.10 39.39 -11.77
CA ALA A 512 -25.88 39.47 -12.58
C ALA A 512 -24.86 40.49 -12.03
N LYS A 513 -25.30 41.50 -11.28
CA LYS A 513 -24.41 42.49 -10.65
C LYS A 513 -23.69 41.92 -9.42
N VAL A 514 -24.40 41.18 -8.57
CA VAL A 514 -23.81 40.50 -7.41
C VAL A 514 -22.82 39.44 -7.87
N SER A 515 -23.22 38.56 -8.79
CA SER A 515 -22.34 37.51 -9.30
C SER A 515 -21.04 38.08 -9.88
N LYS A 516 -21.09 39.17 -10.65
CA LYS A 516 -19.89 39.72 -11.32
C LYS A 516 -18.98 40.54 -10.40
N MET A 517 -19.51 41.14 -9.34
CA MET A 517 -18.74 41.94 -8.37
C MET A 517 -18.15 41.09 -7.25
N VAL A 518 -18.82 40.02 -6.85
CA VAL A 518 -18.34 39.11 -5.80
C VAL A 518 -17.37 38.06 -6.40
N GLU A 519 -17.50 37.71 -7.68
CA GLU A 519 -16.53 36.93 -8.46
C GLU A 519 -15.16 37.64 -8.61
N PHE A 520 -15.11 38.97 -8.41
CA PHE A 520 -13.87 39.77 -8.38
C PHE A 520 -12.93 39.37 -7.22
N TRP A 521 -13.46 38.78 -6.15
CA TRP A 521 -12.66 38.33 -5.01
C TRP A 521 -11.98 36.97 -5.23
N GLY A 522 -12.23 36.29 -6.34
CA GLY A 522 -11.54 35.05 -6.71
C GLY A 522 -11.60 33.97 -5.63
N ALA A 523 -12.80 33.68 -5.10
CA ALA A 523 -12.98 32.67 -4.06
C ALA A 523 -12.77 31.26 -4.64
N GLU A 524 -11.89 30.47 -4.01
CA GLU A 524 -11.73 29.07 -4.36
C GLU A 524 -12.96 28.25 -3.90
N THR A 525 -13.23 27.13 -4.58
CA THR A 525 -14.30 26.22 -4.19
C THR A 525 -13.83 25.28 -3.07
N PRO A 526 -14.75 24.76 -2.22
CA PRO A 526 -14.46 23.69 -1.29
C PRO A 526 -13.81 22.52 -2.02
N PHE A 527 -12.69 22.08 -1.46
CA PHE A 527 -11.88 21.01 -2.01
C PHE A 527 -11.22 21.29 -3.40
N ALA A 528 -11.09 22.55 -3.83
CA ALA A 528 -10.41 22.89 -5.10
C ALA A 528 -8.95 22.41 -5.15
N ASN A 529 -8.27 22.39 -4.01
CA ASN A 529 -6.87 21.95 -3.89
C ASN A 529 -6.69 20.43 -4.04
N PHE A 530 -7.77 19.64 -3.98
CA PHE A 530 -7.73 18.18 -4.09
C PHE A 530 -7.65 17.70 -5.55
N THR A 531 -8.19 18.49 -6.49
CA THR A 531 -8.26 18.17 -7.92
C THR A 531 -7.23 18.90 -8.77
N LYS A 532 -6.55 19.92 -8.21
CA LYS A 532 -5.30 20.43 -8.79
C LYS A 532 -4.23 19.33 -8.69
N LYS A 533 -4.24 18.34 -9.62
CA LYS A 533 -2.99 17.71 -10.07
C LYS A 533 -2.03 18.87 -10.27
N LYS A 534 -0.85 18.88 -9.62
CA LYS A 534 0.19 19.91 -9.79
C LYS A 534 0.32 20.28 -11.27
N LEU A 535 -0.40 21.32 -11.68
CA LEU A 535 -0.40 21.88 -13.02
C LEU A 535 -0.04 23.35 -12.88
N SER A 536 0.99 23.63 -12.09
CA SER A 536 1.65 24.93 -12.07
C SER A 536 2.57 25.03 -13.28
N THR A 537 2.01 25.26 -14.46
CA THR A 537 2.71 25.93 -15.57
C THR A 537 1.69 26.72 -16.39
N SER A 538 1.28 27.86 -15.86
CA SER A 538 0.82 28.98 -16.69
C SER A 538 1.59 30.21 -16.26
N HIS A 539 2.40 30.73 -17.19
CA HIS A 539 3.18 31.94 -17.07
C HIS A 539 2.31 33.14 -16.67
N ASP A 540 2.57 33.70 -15.49
CA ASP A 540 2.37 35.13 -15.19
C ASP A 540 3.73 35.66 -14.67
N PRO A 541 4.43 36.54 -15.41
CA PRO A 541 5.83 36.89 -15.14
C PRO A 541 6.01 38.00 -14.08
N ALA A 542 5.11 38.14 -13.11
CA ALA A 542 5.15 39.27 -12.17
C ALA A 542 4.76 38.88 -10.73
N LEU A 543 5.53 37.97 -10.11
CA LEU A 543 5.72 37.90 -8.65
C LEU A 543 6.73 36.78 -8.36
N ILE A 544 8.01 37.12 -8.41
CA ILE A 544 9.08 36.25 -7.92
C ILE A 544 9.21 36.53 -6.42
N THR A 545 8.65 35.65 -5.60
CA THR A 545 9.11 35.42 -4.23
C THR A 545 9.36 33.93 -4.08
N ASP A 546 10.65 33.57 -4.10
CA ASP A 546 11.35 32.41 -3.54
C ASP A 546 10.55 31.26 -2.91
N GLU A 547 9.63 30.64 -3.65
CA GLU A 547 9.27 29.24 -3.43
C GLU A 547 9.75 28.41 -4.62
N ILE A 548 11.05 28.11 -4.61
CA ILE A 548 11.61 27.01 -5.38
C ILE A 548 10.82 25.77 -4.94
N ALA A 549 9.87 25.37 -5.79
CA ALA A 549 9.16 24.12 -5.68
C ALA A 549 10.18 23.02 -5.40
N ARG A 550 10.17 22.47 -4.18
CA ARG A 550 10.92 21.26 -3.84
C ARG A 550 10.43 20.19 -4.80
N ARG A 551 11.15 20.00 -5.91
CA ARG A 551 11.12 18.72 -6.63
C ARG A 551 11.37 17.67 -5.56
N PRO A 552 10.54 16.63 -5.41
CA PRO A 552 10.98 15.47 -4.68
C PRO A 552 12.22 14.99 -5.41
N THR A 553 13.39 15.21 -4.82
CA THR A 553 14.63 14.63 -5.30
C THR A 553 14.44 13.13 -5.15
N TYR A 554 14.07 12.46 -6.25
CA TYR A 554 13.88 11.01 -6.31
C TYR A 554 15.15 10.24 -5.94
N ILE A 555 16.30 10.91 -5.84
CA ILE A 555 17.54 10.35 -5.31
C ILE A 555 17.46 10.06 -3.80
N ASN A 556 16.61 10.79 -3.05
CA ASN A 556 16.45 10.64 -1.59
C ASN A 556 15.14 9.94 -1.16
N THR A 557 14.13 9.82 -2.05
CA THR A 557 12.83 9.17 -1.75
C THR A 557 12.78 7.68 -2.06
N ILE A 558 13.92 7.07 -2.38
CA ILE A 558 14.03 5.61 -2.48
C ILE A 558 14.79 5.02 -1.27
N PRO A 559 14.35 5.21 0.00
CA PRO A 559 14.81 4.41 1.11
C PRO A 559 14.74 2.92 0.84
N SER A 560 13.81 2.42 0.01
CA SER A 560 13.76 1.01 -0.37
C SER A 560 14.89 0.61 -1.33
N MET A 561 15.35 1.51 -2.21
CA MET A 561 16.58 1.29 -2.98
C MET A 561 17.82 1.57 -2.16
N THR A 562 17.82 2.49 -1.19
CA THR A 562 18.95 2.64 -0.26
C THR A 562 18.93 1.57 0.82
N LEU A 563 17.85 0.83 1.03
CA LEU A 563 17.79 -0.33 1.91
C LEU A 563 18.15 -1.58 1.10
N ILE A 564 17.77 -1.65 -0.18
CA ILE A 564 18.35 -2.60 -1.13
C ILE A 564 19.83 -2.29 -1.35
N GLU A 565 20.27 -1.04 -1.53
CA GLU A 565 21.65 -0.56 -1.72
C GLU A 565 22.45 -0.61 -0.40
N ASN A 566 21.92 -0.24 0.76
CA ASN A 566 22.61 -0.38 2.06
C ASN A 566 22.71 -1.85 2.47
N ASN A 567 21.70 -2.69 2.21
CA ASN A 567 21.85 -4.15 2.38
C ASN A 567 22.74 -4.78 1.29
N LEU A 568 22.91 -4.13 0.13
CA LEU A 568 23.81 -4.53 -0.94
C LEU A 568 25.27 -4.14 -0.71
N THR A 569 25.50 -2.98 -0.10
CA THR A 569 26.82 -2.36 0.05
C THR A 569 27.44 -2.68 1.41
N ASN A 570 26.63 -2.85 2.46
CA ASN A 570 27.11 -3.30 3.77
C ASN A 570 27.04 -4.82 3.89
N PHE A 571 28.00 -5.49 3.25
CA PHE A 571 28.29 -6.90 3.45
C PHE A 571 28.89 -7.10 4.85
N SER A 572 28.06 -7.19 5.88
CA SER A 572 28.45 -7.46 7.27
C SER A 572 28.13 -8.90 7.64
N PHE A 573 29.08 -9.61 8.26
CA PHE A 573 28.91 -10.98 8.76
C PHE A 573 27.71 -11.13 9.73
N ASN A 574 27.26 -10.05 10.38
CA ASN A 574 26.09 -10.08 11.27
C ASN A 574 24.75 -10.18 10.51
N ASN A 575 24.68 -9.72 9.26
CA ASN A 575 23.48 -9.85 8.40
C ASN A 575 23.30 -11.27 7.85
N ILE A 576 24.31 -12.14 7.98
CA ILE A 576 24.23 -13.53 7.52
C ILE A 576 23.22 -14.32 8.39
N ASN A 577 23.19 -14.07 9.70
CA ASN A 577 22.24 -14.74 10.61
C ASN A 577 20.78 -14.28 10.38
N SER A 578 20.53 -13.01 10.09
CA SER A 578 19.19 -12.54 9.71
C SER A 578 18.78 -13.05 8.32
N MET A 579 19.73 -13.22 7.41
CA MET A 579 19.52 -13.79 6.08
C MET A 579 19.29 -15.32 6.10
N PHE A 580 19.72 -16.03 7.14
CA PHE A 580 19.37 -17.43 7.39
C PHE A 580 18.05 -17.61 8.15
N ASN A 581 17.54 -16.56 8.81
CA ASN A 581 16.31 -16.58 9.62
C ASN A 581 15.05 -16.09 8.90
N CYS A 582 15.08 -15.81 7.59
CA CYS A 582 13.84 -15.60 6.85
C CYS A 582 13.13 -16.96 6.66
N GLU A 583 12.02 -17.16 7.37
CA GLU A 583 11.06 -18.22 7.04
C GLU A 583 10.71 -18.09 5.56
N LEU A 584 11.02 -19.12 4.77
CA LEU A 584 10.66 -19.13 3.36
C LEU A 584 9.13 -19.05 3.27
N PRO A 585 8.56 -18.06 2.57
CA PRO A 585 7.16 -18.14 2.21
C PRO A 585 7.00 -19.39 1.35
N THR A 586 5.99 -20.18 1.67
CA THR A 586 5.53 -21.32 0.88
C THR A 586 5.02 -20.81 -0.46
N ILE A 587 5.90 -20.51 -1.40
CA ILE A 587 5.52 -20.07 -2.74
C ILE A 587 4.70 -21.21 -3.37
N PRO A 588 3.39 -21.01 -3.63
CA PRO A 588 2.52 -22.06 -4.12
C PRO A 588 2.71 -22.33 -5.62
N ALA A 589 3.47 -21.48 -6.32
CA ALA A 589 3.61 -21.49 -7.77
C ALA A 589 4.84 -22.28 -8.25
N SER A 590 4.64 -22.96 -9.38
CA SER A 590 5.51 -23.93 -10.05
C SER A 590 6.71 -23.30 -10.78
N PRO A 591 7.72 -24.11 -11.20
CA PRO A 591 8.81 -23.63 -12.05
C PRO A 591 8.25 -22.93 -13.31
N LYS A 592 8.74 -21.72 -13.56
CA LYS A 592 8.40 -20.94 -14.76
C LYS A 592 9.15 -21.55 -15.92
N LEU A 593 8.42 -22.10 -16.89
CA LEU A 593 9.02 -22.54 -18.14
C LEU A 593 8.91 -21.40 -19.16
N LEU A 594 10.06 -20.82 -19.49
CA LEU A 594 10.16 -19.81 -20.52
C LEU A 594 10.72 -20.50 -21.75
N PHE A 595 9.84 -20.83 -22.69
CA PHE A 595 10.31 -21.29 -23.99
C PHE A 595 11.30 -20.25 -24.54
N PRO A 596 12.49 -20.64 -25.03
CA PRO A 596 13.59 -19.70 -25.31
C PRO A 596 13.15 -18.53 -26.20
N PHE A 597 12.22 -18.79 -27.14
CA PHE A 597 11.70 -17.82 -28.10
C PHE A 597 10.46 -17.02 -27.65
N LYS A 598 9.80 -17.40 -26.54
CA LYS A 598 8.65 -16.66 -26.00
C LYS A 598 9.09 -15.53 -25.06
N ILE A 599 8.34 -14.43 -25.06
CA ILE A 599 8.59 -13.27 -24.20
C ILE A 599 7.96 -13.52 -22.81
N ASP A 600 6.77 -14.10 -22.79
CA ASP A 600 6.03 -14.39 -21.56
C ASP A 600 6.38 -15.76 -20.98
N SER A 601 6.43 -15.83 -19.65
CA SER A 601 6.64 -17.07 -18.91
C SER A 601 5.37 -17.90 -18.87
N ILE A 602 5.49 -19.19 -19.17
CA ILE A 602 4.42 -20.15 -18.99
C ILE A 602 4.66 -20.83 -17.64
N THR A 603 3.71 -20.75 -16.72
CA THR A 603 3.75 -21.51 -15.47
C THR A 603 3.40 -22.95 -15.77
N CYS A 604 4.35 -23.87 -15.63
CA CYS A 604 4.11 -25.29 -15.84
C CYS A 604 3.79 -25.96 -14.52
N ASN A 605 2.55 -26.44 -14.31
CA ASN A 605 2.12 -27.12 -13.08
C ASN A 605 2.67 -28.56 -12.93
N LEU A 606 3.97 -28.74 -13.20
CA LEU A 606 4.71 -29.98 -12.94
C LEU A 606 5.30 -29.92 -11.53
N SER A 607 5.25 -31.05 -10.82
CA SER A 607 5.97 -31.23 -9.55
C SER A 607 7.45 -31.49 -9.82
N ASP A 608 8.32 -31.15 -8.87
CA ASP A 608 9.77 -31.40 -8.98
C ASP A 608 10.04 -32.91 -9.18
N CYS A 609 9.25 -33.79 -8.54
CA CYS A 609 9.29 -35.23 -8.75
C CYS A 609 8.93 -35.65 -10.19
N ALA A 610 7.97 -34.97 -10.83
CA ALA A 610 7.63 -35.25 -12.22
C ALA A 610 8.76 -34.84 -13.18
N LEU A 611 9.43 -33.71 -12.89
CA LEU A 611 10.59 -33.27 -13.66
C LEU A 611 11.79 -34.21 -13.49
N LEU A 612 12.04 -34.70 -12.28
CA LEU A 612 13.04 -35.74 -12.03
C LEU A 612 12.75 -37.01 -12.85
N MET A 613 11.51 -37.51 -12.80
CA MET A 613 11.10 -38.68 -13.59
C MET A 613 11.35 -38.50 -15.09
N LEU A 614 11.01 -37.32 -15.65
CA LEU A 614 11.23 -37.01 -17.06
C LEU A 614 12.70 -37.03 -17.45
N VAL A 615 13.60 -36.60 -16.56
CA VAL A 615 15.06 -36.62 -16.75
C VAL A 615 15.65 -38.02 -16.57
N SER A 616 15.08 -38.80 -15.66
CA SER A 616 15.51 -40.17 -15.34
C SER A 616 15.28 -41.17 -16.48
N ILE A 617 14.20 -41.03 -17.27
CA ILE A 617 13.88 -41.96 -18.37
C ILE A 617 14.99 -42.03 -19.44
N PRO A 618 15.43 -40.93 -20.08
CA PRO A 618 16.50 -40.97 -21.08
C PRO A 618 17.85 -41.41 -20.48
N SER A 619 18.13 -41.09 -19.21
CA SER A 619 19.34 -41.57 -18.53
C SER A 619 19.33 -43.08 -18.30
N ALA A 620 18.18 -43.67 -17.96
CA ALA A 620 18.02 -45.12 -17.81
C ALA A 620 18.20 -45.83 -19.16
N ILE A 621 17.61 -45.30 -20.24
CA ILE A 621 17.80 -45.82 -21.60
C ILE A 621 19.27 -45.75 -22.01
N ALA A 622 19.95 -44.64 -21.74
CA ALA A 622 21.37 -44.45 -22.04
C ALA A 622 22.26 -45.50 -21.32
N ASN A 623 21.98 -45.79 -20.05
CA ASN A 623 22.68 -46.82 -19.29
C ASN A 623 22.40 -48.24 -19.81
N LEU A 624 21.17 -48.54 -20.24
CA LEU A 624 20.83 -49.84 -20.83
C LEU A 624 21.52 -50.07 -22.18
N LEU A 625 21.55 -49.05 -23.04
CA LEU A 625 22.29 -49.09 -24.31
C LEU A 625 23.78 -49.33 -24.09
N LEU A 626 24.34 -48.72 -23.04
CA LEU A 626 25.74 -48.88 -22.67
C LEU A 626 26.03 -50.29 -22.14
N CYS A 627 25.19 -50.80 -21.23
CA CYS A 627 25.32 -52.16 -20.71
C CYS A 627 25.11 -53.24 -21.79
N ALA A 628 24.27 -52.99 -22.81
CA ALA A 628 24.05 -53.92 -23.91
C ALA A 628 25.33 -54.16 -24.74
N LEU A 629 26.28 -53.22 -24.73
CA LEU A 629 27.58 -53.35 -25.40
C LEU A 629 28.57 -54.23 -24.63
N TYR A 630 28.57 -54.17 -23.30
CA TYR A 630 29.63 -54.77 -22.47
C TYR A 630 29.19 -56.00 -21.67
N CYS A 631 27.89 -56.17 -21.41
CA CYS A 631 27.38 -57.20 -20.50
C CYS A 631 26.60 -58.30 -21.25
N PRO A 632 26.61 -59.55 -20.75
CA PRO A 632 25.80 -60.63 -21.29
C PRO A 632 24.29 -60.40 -21.03
N ALA A 633 23.45 -61.06 -21.83
CA ALA A 633 22.00 -60.84 -21.84
C ALA A 633 21.32 -61.02 -20.46
N ASP A 634 21.80 -61.96 -19.65
CA ASP A 634 21.25 -62.23 -18.31
C ASP A 634 21.46 -61.05 -17.35
N VAL A 635 22.65 -60.44 -17.38
CA VAL A 635 22.99 -59.26 -16.57
C VAL A 635 22.23 -58.04 -17.07
N LEU A 636 22.08 -57.91 -18.40
CA LEU A 636 21.29 -56.84 -19.02
C LEU A 636 19.82 -56.90 -18.60
N GLN A 637 19.23 -58.10 -18.50
CA GLN A 637 17.85 -58.28 -18.04
C GLN A 637 17.69 -57.84 -16.58
N GLN A 638 18.64 -58.16 -15.70
CA GLN A 638 18.62 -57.72 -14.30
C GLN A 638 18.73 -56.20 -14.16
N ILE A 639 19.61 -55.56 -14.96
CA ILE A 639 19.76 -54.10 -14.97
C ILE A 639 18.47 -53.44 -15.51
N SER A 640 17.89 -53.96 -16.60
CA SER A 640 16.62 -53.48 -17.16
C SER A 640 15.48 -53.52 -16.14
N LEU A 641 15.37 -54.61 -15.38
CA LEU A 641 14.39 -54.76 -14.32
C LEU A 641 14.60 -53.72 -13.21
N GLN A 642 15.85 -53.54 -12.74
CA GLN A 642 16.20 -52.55 -11.72
C GLN A 642 15.87 -51.11 -12.17
N GLN A 643 16.27 -50.72 -13.38
CA GLN A 643 15.98 -49.40 -13.94
C GLN A 643 14.48 -49.17 -14.08
N SER A 644 13.74 -50.17 -14.55
CA SER A 644 12.27 -50.10 -14.67
C SER A 644 11.59 -49.88 -13.32
N PHE A 645 12.02 -50.60 -12.26
CA PHE A 645 11.51 -50.39 -10.91
C PHE A 645 11.81 -48.99 -10.37
N THR A 646 13.00 -48.43 -10.64
CA THR A 646 13.32 -47.06 -10.21
C THR A 646 12.42 -46.02 -10.89
N VAL A 647 12.18 -46.14 -12.20
CA VAL A 647 11.29 -45.22 -12.93
C VAL A 647 9.84 -45.34 -12.46
N ILE A 648 9.34 -46.56 -12.22
CA ILE A 648 8.00 -46.79 -11.66
C ILE A 648 7.89 -46.18 -10.25
N GLY A 649 8.90 -46.35 -9.41
CA GLY A 649 8.94 -45.74 -8.08
C GLY A 649 8.92 -44.20 -8.13
N LEU A 650 9.65 -43.59 -9.07
CA LEU A 650 9.59 -42.14 -9.32
C LEU A 650 8.21 -41.69 -9.80
N ALA A 651 7.54 -42.49 -10.64
CA ALA A 651 6.16 -42.24 -11.05
C ALA A 651 5.18 -42.25 -9.88
N LEU A 652 5.30 -43.24 -8.98
CA LEU A 652 4.50 -43.31 -7.75
C LEU A 652 4.76 -42.13 -6.82
N LEU A 653 6.03 -41.74 -6.61
CA LEU A 653 6.39 -40.58 -5.78
C LEU A 653 5.90 -39.27 -6.38
N SER A 654 5.86 -39.15 -7.71
CA SER A 654 5.27 -38.00 -8.40
C SER A 654 3.77 -37.88 -8.17
N ILE A 655 3.04 -39.00 -8.19
CA ILE A 655 1.60 -39.04 -7.87
C ILE A 655 1.39 -38.73 -6.38
N LEU A 656 2.17 -39.35 -5.49
CA LEU A 656 2.09 -39.15 -4.05
C LEU A 656 2.38 -37.69 -3.65
N GLY A 657 3.36 -37.06 -4.30
CA GLY A 657 3.68 -35.65 -4.09
C GLY A 657 2.57 -34.67 -4.49
N ARG A 658 1.63 -35.09 -5.35
CA ARG A 658 0.42 -34.31 -5.65
C ARG A 658 -0.68 -34.48 -4.60
N VAL A 659 -0.76 -35.66 -3.98
CA VAL A 659 -1.79 -36.00 -2.99
C VAL A 659 -1.41 -35.49 -1.58
N CYS A 660 -0.14 -35.59 -1.20
CA CYS A 660 0.36 -35.24 0.13
C CYS A 660 1.24 -33.99 0.10
N SER A 661 0.62 -32.80 -0.01
CA SER A 661 1.34 -31.51 -0.11
C SER A 661 2.19 -31.17 1.13
N TYR A 662 1.75 -31.55 2.34
CA TYR A 662 2.45 -31.26 3.59
C TYR A 662 3.79 -32.01 3.75
N ALA A 663 3.94 -33.18 3.12
CA ALA A 663 5.18 -33.96 3.13
C ALA A 663 6.08 -33.68 1.91
N GLY A 664 5.81 -32.60 1.17
CA GLY A 664 6.46 -32.27 -0.11
C GLY A 664 7.99 -32.34 -0.10
N PRO A 665 8.69 -31.65 0.82
CA PRO A 665 10.16 -31.69 0.89
C PRO A 665 10.71 -33.10 1.07
N LEU A 666 10.12 -33.88 1.99
CA LEU A 666 10.53 -35.26 2.24
C LEU A 666 10.35 -36.13 1.00
N ILE A 667 9.20 -36.03 0.31
CA ILE A 667 8.92 -36.76 -0.93
C ILE A 667 9.91 -36.38 -2.04
N THR A 668 10.29 -35.10 -2.14
CA THR A 668 11.28 -34.67 -3.14
C THR A 668 12.69 -35.18 -2.83
N MET A 669 13.08 -35.24 -1.55
CA MET A 669 14.38 -35.81 -1.16
C MET A 669 14.42 -37.33 -1.42
N THR A 670 13.35 -38.06 -1.11
CA THR A 670 13.27 -39.50 -1.39
C THR A 670 13.25 -39.79 -2.90
N ALA A 671 12.58 -38.95 -3.70
CA ALA A 671 12.63 -39.06 -5.16
C ALA A 671 14.03 -38.84 -5.73
N PHE A 672 14.78 -37.85 -5.21
CA PHE A 672 16.17 -37.64 -5.63
C PHE A 672 17.08 -38.82 -5.26
N LEU A 673 16.95 -39.35 -4.04
CA LEU A 673 17.70 -40.54 -3.62
C LEU A 673 17.35 -41.77 -4.47
N LEU A 674 16.07 -41.98 -4.80
CA LEU A 674 15.65 -43.06 -5.69
C LEU A 674 16.19 -42.89 -7.11
N SER A 675 16.28 -41.65 -7.60
CA SER A 675 16.89 -41.29 -8.88
C SER A 675 18.39 -41.64 -8.92
N SER A 676 19.13 -41.52 -7.82
CA SER A 676 20.56 -41.89 -7.75
C SER A 676 20.80 -43.38 -8.02
N CYS A 677 19.79 -44.23 -7.85
CA CYS A 677 19.88 -45.66 -8.19
C CYS A 677 20.04 -45.92 -9.69
N ILE A 678 19.76 -44.95 -10.56
CA ILE A 678 19.92 -45.07 -12.02
C ILE A 678 21.40 -45.21 -12.41
N PRO A 679 22.32 -44.32 -11.98
CA PRO A 679 23.75 -44.52 -12.17
C PRO A 679 24.34 -45.60 -11.25
N ILE A 680 23.88 -45.75 -10.00
CA ILE A 680 24.49 -46.65 -9.01
C ILE A 680 24.14 -48.14 -9.25
N GLY A 681 22.88 -48.43 -9.60
CA GLY A 681 22.35 -49.79 -9.72
C GLY A 681 23.14 -50.70 -10.66
N PRO A 682 23.50 -50.26 -11.88
CA PRO A 682 24.31 -51.05 -12.81
C PRO A 682 25.64 -51.51 -12.19
N HIS A 683 26.36 -50.65 -11.46
CA HIS A 683 27.64 -51.02 -10.82
C HIS A 683 27.51 -52.17 -9.82
N ILE A 684 26.45 -52.16 -9.00
CA ILE A 684 26.21 -53.18 -7.98
C ILE A 684 25.84 -54.52 -8.62
N ILE A 685 25.00 -54.51 -9.65
CA ILE A 685 24.54 -55.72 -10.36
C ILE A 685 25.68 -56.38 -11.14
N ILE A 686 26.50 -55.58 -11.83
CA ILE A 686 27.65 -56.08 -12.60
C ILE A 686 28.67 -56.72 -11.65
N ARG A 687 28.93 -56.13 -10.47
CA ARG A 687 29.85 -56.69 -9.49
C ARG A 687 29.37 -58.03 -8.91
N LYS A 688 28.07 -58.16 -8.66
CA LYS A 688 27.49 -59.38 -8.06
C LYS A 688 27.41 -60.54 -9.06
N SER A 689 27.33 -60.23 -10.35
CA SER A 689 27.24 -61.20 -11.43
C SER A 689 28.59 -61.86 -11.72
N LYS A 690 28.59 -63.17 -12.01
CA LYS A 690 29.78 -63.86 -12.51
C LYS A 690 29.97 -63.56 -13.99
N LEU A 691 31.01 -62.81 -14.31
CA LEU A 691 31.38 -62.43 -15.68
C LEU A 691 32.32 -63.51 -16.26
N GLU A 692 31.80 -64.70 -16.58
CA GLU A 692 32.58 -65.75 -17.23
C GLU A 692 32.68 -65.47 -18.74
N GLY A 693 33.92 -65.31 -19.26
CA GLY A 693 34.18 -65.12 -20.70
C GLY A 693 33.93 -63.71 -21.26
N VAL A 694 33.69 -62.70 -20.41
CA VAL A 694 33.47 -61.30 -20.81
C VAL A 694 34.81 -60.55 -20.81
N MET A 695 35.04 -59.70 -21.82
CA MET A 695 36.24 -58.86 -21.88
C MET A 695 36.22 -57.79 -20.79
N ALA A 696 37.37 -57.52 -20.18
CA ALA A 696 37.46 -56.57 -19.09
C ALA A 696 37.15 -55.15 -19.57
N PHE A 697 36.37 -54.40 -18.78
CA PHE A 697 36.02 -53.01 -19.08
C PHE A 697 36.01 -52.14 -17.83
N ASN A 698 36.19 -50.83 -18.02
CA ASN A 698 36.39 -49.88 -16.95
C ASN A 698 35.08 -49.29 -16.42
N SER A 699 34.99 -49.13 -15.10
CA SER A 699 33.85 -48.47 -14.43
C SER A 699 33.65 -47.01 -14.85
N LEU A 700 34.69 -46.35 -15.36
CA LEU A 700 34.65 -44.97 -15.84
C LEU A 700 33.65 -44.75 -17.00
N ILE A 701 33.20 -45.81 -17.66
CA ILE A 701 32.20 -45.75 -18.73
C ILE A 701 30.87 -45.12 -18.24
N PHE A 702 30.53 -45.24 -16.95
CA PHE A 702 29.29 -44.70 -16.37
C PHE A 702 29.38 -43.22 -15.92
N LEU A 703 30.53 -42.56 -16.08
CA LEU A 703 30.70 -41.18 -15.62
C LEU A 703 29.75 -40.14 -16.24
N PRO A 704 29.40 -40.20 -17.54
CA PRO A 704 28.39 -39.33 -18.12
C PRO A 704 27.04 -39.43 -17.38
N SER A 705 26.68 -40.62 -16.88
CA SER A 705 25.49 -40.81 -16.06
C SER A 705 25.63 -40.10 -14.71
N CYS A 706 26.80 -40.19 -14.05
CA CYS A 706 27.07 -39.46 -12.80
C CYS A 706 26.96 -37.94 -12.99
N VAL A 707 27.57 -37.39 -14.05
CA VAL A 707 27.52 -35.95 -14.34
C VAL A 707 26.08 -35.51 -14.63
N SER A 708 25.31 -36.28 -15.40
CA SER A 708 23.91 -35.95 -15.68
C SER A 708 23.02 -35.96 -14.42
N HIS A 709 23.28 -36.87 -13.48
CA HIS A 709 22.55 -36.93 -12.21
C HIS A 709 22.94 -35.79 -11.25
N LEU A 710 24.24 -35.47 -11.12
CA LEU A 710 24.71 -34.35 -10.30
C LEU A 710 24.07 -33.01 -10.72
N VAL A 711 23.88 -32.80 -12.02
CA VAL A 711 23.23 -31.60 -12.56
C VAL A 711 21.72 -31.57 -12.26
N SER A 712 21.06 -32.72 -12.09
CA SER A 712 19.63 -32.79 -11.82
C SER A 712 19.18 -32.09 -10.53
N VAL A 713 20.12 -31.79 -9.60
CA VAL A 713 19.84 -31.00 -8.38
C VAL A 713 19.28 -29.61 -8.70
N PHE A 714 19.58 -29.01 -9.85
CA PHE A 714 19.02 -27.72 -10.25
C PHE A 714 17.51 -27.76 -10.56
N ILE A 715 16.94 -28.96 -10.74
CA ILE A 715 15.49 -29.17 -10.86
C ILE A 715 14.79 -28.97 -9.50
N LEU A 716 15.49 -29.25 -8.39
CA LEU A 716 14.96 -29.21 -7.02
C LEU A 716 14.79 -27.78 -6.50
N TYR A 717 14.03 -26.95 -7.20
CA TYR A 717 13.92 -25.53 -6.89
C TYR A 717 13.20 -25.24 -5.56
N ARG A 718 12.33 -26.16 -5.11
CA ARG A 718 11.53 -26.02 -3.88
C ARG A 718 12.27 -26.40 -2.60
N LEU A 719 13.36 -27.15 -2.71
CA LEU A 719 14.13 -27.56 -1.54
C LEU A 719 15.05 -26.42 -1.05
N PRO A 720 15.21 -26.24 0.27
CA PRO A 720 16.11 -25.24 0.81
C PRO A 720 17.57 -25.60 0.47
N TYR A 721 18.43 -24.58 0.43
CA TYR A 721 19.84 -24.71 0.06
C TYR A 721 20.60 -25.78 0.87
N SER A 722 20.37 -25.86 2.18
CA SER A 722 21.02 -26.85 3.06
C SER A 722 20.73 -28.29 2.63
N HIS A 723 19.46 -28.62 2.34
CA HIS A 723 19.06 -29.96 1.90
C HIS A 723 19.62 -30.29 0.52
N ARG A 724 19.69 -29.33 -0.41
CA ARG A 724 20.27 -29.54 -1.74
C ARG A 724 21.77 -29.75 -1.67
N CYS A 725 22.47 -28.97 -0.84
CA CYS A 725 23.90 -29.18 -0.58
C CYS A 725 24.17 -30.56 0.01
N PHE A 726 23.34 -31.00 0.95
CA PHE A 726 23.47 -32.33 1.57
C PHE A 726 23.26 -33.46 0.55
N LEU A 727 22.20 -33.37 -0.27
CA LEU A 727 21.94 -34.36 -1.33
C LEU A 727 23.07 -34.40 -2.34
N PHE A 728 23.50 -33.22 -2.80
CA PHE A 728 24.57 -33.07 -3.78
C PHE A 728 25.90 -33.62 -3.28
N PHE A 729 26.27 -33.33 -2.03
CA PHE A 729 27.48 -33.86 -1.41
C PHE A 729 27.41 -35.39 -1.21
N THR A 730 26.27 -35.89 -0.74
CA THR A 730 26.06 -37.33 -0.52
C THR A 730 26.19 -38.11 -1.82
N ASP A 731 25.55 -37.62 -2.89
CA ASP A 731 25.60 -38.21 -4.22
C ASP A 731 27.04 -38.22 -4.80
N PHE A 732 27.76 -37.10 -4.67
CA PHE A 732 29.18 -37.02 -5.05
C PHE A 732 30.06 -38.04 -4.29
N VAL A 733 29.92 -38.13 -2.97
CA VAL A 733 30.70 -39.06 -2.14
C VAL A 733 30.40 -40.50 -2.52
N ILE A 734 29.13 -40.84 -2.76
CA ILE A 734 28.74 -42.19 -3.18
C ILE A 734 29.39 -42.55 -4.52
N PHE A 735 29.35 -41.66 -5.52
CA PHE A 735 30.02 -41.92 -6.80
C PHE A 735 31.53 -42.06 -6.66
N GLN A 736 32.17 -41.21 -5.85
CA GLN A 736 33.61 -41.26 -5.63
C GLN A 736 34.02 -42.58 -4.96
N VAL A 737 33.25 -43.06 -3.99
CA VAL A 737 33.45 -44.35 -3.32
C VAL A 737 33.25 -45.50 -4.29
N LEU A 738 32.16 -45.50 -5.08
CA LEU A 738 31.87 -46.56 -6.05
C LEU A 738 32.98 -46.72 -7.10
N LEU A 739 33.46 -45.62 -7.66
CA LEU A 739 34.55 -45.62 -8.64
C LEU A 739 35.87 -46.10 -8.02
N SER A 740 36.10 -45.86 -6.72
CA SER A 740 37.29 -46.33 -6.01
C SER A 740 37.24 -47.81 -5.61
N LEU A 741 36.07 -48.33 -5.26
CA LEU A 741 35.89 -49.72 -4.85
C LEU A 741 35.86 -50.67 -6.05
N PHE A 742 35.35 -50.21 -7.20
CA PHE A 742 35.15 -51.05 -8.38
C PHE A 742 35.77 -50.40 -9.63
N PRO A 743 37.10 -50.29 -9.73
CA PRO A 743 37.75 -49.60 -10.85
C PRO A 743 37.54 -50.30 -12.20
N ALA A 744 37.55 -51.64 -12.24
CA ALA A 744 37.35 -52.43 -13.46
C ALA A 744 36.51 -53.69 -13.20
N TYR A 745 35.87 -54.20 -14.25
CA TYR A 745 35.07 -55.42 -14.25
C TYR A 745 35.71 -56.48 -15.16
N GLY A 746 35.74 -57.76 -14.73
CA GLY A 746 36.09 -58.90 -15.60
C GLY A 746 37.56 -59.34 -15.68
N ALA A 747 38.53 -58.67 -15.02
CA ALA A 747 39.93 -59.14 -14.97
C ALA A 747 40.67 -58.78 -13.66
N GLU A 748 41.74 -59.52 -13.35
CA GLU A 748 42.79 -59.12 -12.41
C GLU A 748 43.76 -58.16 -13.14
N VAL A 749 43.60 -56.85 -12.98
CA VAL A 749 44.29 -55.82 -13.79
C VAL A 749 45.41 -55.13 -12.99
N TYR A 750 46.47 -54.74 -13.71
CA TYR A 750 47.58 -53.89 -13.26
C TYR A 750 47.12 -52.65 -12.48
N VAL A 751 47.37 -52.67 -11.17
CA VAL A 751 46.87 -51.71 -10.18
C VAL A 751 47.32 -50.26 -10.43
N GLY A 752 48.49 -50.05 -11.06
CA GLY A 752 49.08 -48.73 -11.26
C GLY A 752 48.40 -47.85 -12.32
N TYR A 753 48.11 -48.40 -13.52
CA TYR A 753 47.50 -47.63 -14.62
C TYR A 753 46.06 -47.21 -14.30
N MET A 754 45.28 -48.09 -13.67
CA MET A 754 43.88 -47.81 -13.32
C MET A 754 43.73 -46.85 -12.14
N GLY A 755 44.62 -46.90 -11.13
CA GLY A 755 44.61 -45.95 -10.02
C GLY A 755 44.82 -44.50 -10.47
N TYR A 756 45.64 -44.30 -11.52
CA TYR A 756 45.88 -42.97 -12.09
C TYR A 756 44.67 -42.39 -12.82
N HIS A 757 44.06 -43.14 -13.76
CA HIS A 757 42.87 -42.68 -14.49
C HIS A 757 41.71 -42.33 -13.55
N LEU A 758 41.55 -43.10 -12.49
CA LEU A 758 40.60 -42.83 -11.44
C LEU A 758 40.90 -41.51 -10.69
N SER A 759 42.17 -41.20 -10.42
CA SER A 759 42.57 -39.95 -9.76
C SER A 759 42.31 -38.70 -10.62
N VAL A 760 42.58 -38.77 -11.92
CA VAL A 760 42.32 -37.70 -12.89
C VAL A 760 40.83 -37.36 -12.98
N VAL A 761 40.01 -38.41 -13.05
CA VAL A 761 38.57 -38.29 -13.10
C VAL A 761 38.01 -37.77 -11.78
N SER A 762 38.56 -38.21 -10.63
CA SER A 762 38.21 -37.71 -9.31
C SER A 762 38.46 -36.21 -9.16
N ILE A 763 39.62 -35.72 -9.62
CA ILE A 763 39.96 -34.28 -9.58
C ILE A 763 38.99 -33.48 -10.45
N SER A 764 38.68 -33.98 -11.66
CA SER A 764 37.75 -33.33 -12.59
C SER A 764 36.31 -33.26 -12.04
N LEU A 765 35.85 -34.33 -11.38
CA LEU A 765 34.54 -34.39 -10.73
C LEU A 765 34.47 -33.48 -9.49
N SER A 766 35.55 -33.42 -8.71
CA SER A 766 35.67 -32.53 -7.54
C SER A 766 35.59 -31.05 -7.95
N LEU A 767 36.27 -30.67 -9.04
CA LEU A 767 36.18 -29.32 -9.60
C LEU A 767 34.76 -29.01 -10.10
N LEU A 768 34.10 -29.94 -10.78
CA LEU A 768 32.70 -29.78 -11.20
C LEU A 768 31.77 -29.53 -9.99
N VAL A 769 31.94 -30.29 -8.91
CA VAL A 769 31.14 -30.15 -7.69
C VAL A 769 31.29 -28.77 -7.05
N ILE A 770 32.52 -28.24 -6.99
CA ILE A 770 32.78 -26.87 -6.50
C ILE A 770 32.04 -25.83 -7.36
N LEU A 771 32.07 -25.99 -8.69
CA LEU A 771 31.34 -25.09 -9.59
C LEU A 771 29.83 -25.12 -9.34
N LEU A 772 29.26 -26.32 -9.23
CA LEU A 772 27.82 -26.49 -9.02
C LEU A 772 27.36 -25.95 -7.67
N PHE A 773 28.14 -26.13 -6.59
CA PHE A 773 27.88 -25.49 -5.30
C PHE A 773 27.84 -23.96 -5.41
N PHE A 774 28.79 -23.39 -6.15
CA PHE A 774 28.86 -21.94 -6.32
C PHE A 774 27.65 -21.41 -7.12
N ILE A 775 27.27 -22.09 -8.20
CA ILE A 775 26.07 -21.75 -8.99
C ILE A 775 24.81 -21.85 -8.13
N ASP A 776 24.68 -22.91 -7.33
CA ASP A 776 23.52 -23.09 -6.47
C ASP A 776 23.43 -22.03 -5.36
N TRP A 777 24.59 -21.64 -4.80
CA TRP A 777 24.69 -20.57 -3.82
C TRP A 777 24.19 -19.23 -4.38
N ILE A 778 24.64 -18.84 -5.59
CA ILE A 778 24.18 -17.60 -6.24
C ILE A 778 22.67 -17.65 -6.52
N THR A 779 22.19 -18.79 -7.04
CA THR A 779 20.76 -18.97 -7.36
C THR A 779 19.89 -18.89 -6.11
N ASN A 780 20.39 -19.38 -4.96
CA ASN A 780 19.71 -19.25 -3.67
C ASN A 780 19.77 -17.81 -3.12
N TYR A 781 20.89 -17.11 -3.30
CA TYR A 781 21.04 -15.71 -2.92
C TYR A 781 20.00 -14.82 -3.63
N GLU A 782 19.84 -15.00 -4.94
CA GLU A 782 18.84 -14.27 -5.73
C GLU A 782 17.40 -14.53 -5.26
N ARG A 783 17.07 -15.79 -4.96
CA ARG A 783 15.77 -16.18 -4.41
C ARG A 783 15.42 -15.49 -3.10
N LYS A 784 16.34 -15.51 -2.14
CA LYS A 784 16.11 -14.89 -0.83
C LYS A 784 15.82 -13.39 -0.98
N ARG A 785 16.51 -12.73 -1.90
CA ARG A 785 16.31 -11.30 -2.18
C ARG A 785 14.97 -11.02 -2.85
N GLU A 786 14.53 -11.88 -3.75
CA GLU A 786 13.20 -11.81 -4.35
C GLU A 786 12.10 -11.94 -3.28
N SER A 787 12.24 -12.92 -2.39
CA SER A 787 11.28 -13.12 -1.29
C SER A 787 11.22 -11.91 -0.36
N ALA A 788 12.37 -11.34 0.02
CA ALA A 788 12.41 -10.11 0.83
C ALA A 788 11.73 -8.92 0.11
N CYS A 789 11.95 -8.79 -1.20
CA CYS A 789 11.30 -7.77 -2.03
C CYS A 789 9.77 -7.96 -2.06
N HIS A 790 9.31 -9.21 -2.17
CA HIS A 790 7.89 -9.55 -2.15
C HIS A 790 7.18 -9.14 -0.86
N VAL A 791 7.81 -9.43 0.29
CA VAL A 791 7.26 -9.05 1.60
C VAL A 791 7.20 -7.53 1.73
N SER A 792 8.23 -6.83 1.26
CA SER A 792 8.24 -5.36 1.24
C SER A 792 7.06 -4.79 0.43
N PHE A 793 6.73 -5.36 -0.72
CA PHE A 793 5.59 -4.91 -1.53
C PHE A 793 4.23 -5.18 -0.88
N GLN A 794 4.09 -6.32 -0.19
CA GLN A 794 2.88 -6.63 0.57
C GLN A 794 2.70 -5.71 1.79
N ASN A 795 3.79 -5.24 2.39
CA ASN A 795 3.74 -4.22 3.44
C ASN A 795 3.30 -2.88 2.84
N GLU A 796 3.92 -2.44 1.74
CA GLU A 796 3.55 -1.17 1.07
C GLU A 796 2.08 -1.18 0.57
N GLU A 797 1.55 -2.32 0.12
CA GLU A 797 0.12 -2.47 -0.25
C GLU A 797 -0.82 -2.24 0.92
N ARG A 798 -0.53 -2.88 2.06
CA ARG A 798 -1.29 -2.68 3.29
C ARG A 798 -1.21 -1.23 3.78
N ASP A 799 -0.06 -0.57 3.64
CA ASP A 799 0.10 0.83 4.01
C ASP A 799 -0.74 1.76 3.10
N VAL A 800 -0.88 1.46 1.80
CA VAL A 800 -1.78 2.20 0.90
C VAL A 800 -3.24 2.01 1.27
N GLU A 801 -3.68 0.76 1.50
CA GLU A 801 -5.06 0.44 1.87
C GLU A 801 -5.46 1.12 3.18
N THR A 802 -4.63 1.00 4.22
CA THR A 802 -4.88 1.66 5.51
C THR A 802 -4.93 3.18 5.39
N MET A 803 -4.07 3.78 4.55
CA MET A 803 -4.08 5.21 4.28
C MET A 803 -5.36 5.68 3.56
N GLN A 804 -5.87 4.88 2.62
CA GLN A 804 -7.15 5.17 1.95
C GLN A 804 -8.33 5.09 2.93
N ASP A 805 -8.35 4.10 3.81
CA ASP A 805 -9.38 3.95 4.84
C ASP A 805 -9.38 5.12 5.83
N ILE A 806 -8.20 5.54 6.30
CA ILE A 806 -8.08 6.71 7.18
C ILE A 806 -8.56 7.99 6.48
N ASN A 807 -8.17 8.19 5.22
CA ASN A 807 -8.62 9.33 4.43
C ASN A 807 -10.14 9.36 4.26
N LYS A 808 -10.77 8.21 4.02
CA LYS A 808 -12.23 8.09 3.94
C LYS A 808 -12.89 8.46 5.26
N ILE A 809 -12.39 7.96 6.40
CA ILE A 809 -12.90 8.28 7.74
C ILE A 809 -12.80 9.79 8.01
N LEU A 810 -11.68 10.44 7.65
CA LEU A 810 -11.52 11.89 7.82
C LEU A 810 -12.52 12.68 7.00
N ILE A 811 -12.79 12.29 5.75
CA ILE A 811 -13.76 12.98 4.88
C ILE A 811 -15.19 12.79 5.39
N GLU A 812 -15.56 11.58 5.78
CA GLU A 812 -16.88 11.27 6.37
C GLU A 812 -17.10 11.96 7.74
N ASN A 813 -16.02 12.30 8.44
CA ASN A 813 -16.09 13.13 9.64
C ASN A 813 -16.38 14.62 9.32
N ILE A 814 -15.92 15.14 8.17
CA ILE A 814 -16.16 16.54 7.77
C ILE A 814 -17.54 16.70 7.11
N LEU A 815 -17.89 15.78 6.22
CA LEU A 815 -19.08 15.85 5.37
C LEU A 815 -20.01 14.66 5.64
N PRO A 816 -21.33 14.80 5.52
CA PRO A 816 -22.22 13.65 5.48
C PRO A 816 -21.81 12.67 4.38
N SER A 817 -21.99 11.36 4.59
CA SER A 817 -21.51 10.32 3.65
C SER A 817 -22.08 10.48 2.23
N SER A 818 -23.34 10.87 2.11
CA SER A 818 -24.02 11.18 0.84
C SER A 818 -23.38 12.37 0.10
N VAL A 819 -22.92 13.38 0.84
CA VAL A 819 -22.24 14.56 0.30
C VAL A 819 -20.80 14.23 -0.04
N ALA A 820 -20.08 13.54 0.85
CA ALA A 820 -18.71 13.08 0.65
C ALA A 820 -18.56 12.26 -0.64
N ALA A 821 -19.49 11.33 -0.91
CA ALA A 821 -19.50 10.54 -2.14
C ALA A 821 -19.54 11.41 -3.40
N LYS A 822 -20.29 12.52 -3.38
CA LYS A 822 -20.31 13.49 -4.49
C LYS A 822 -18.97 14.20 -4.66
N PHE A 823 -18.30 14.58 -3.57
CA PHE A 823 -16.97 15.23 -3.61
C PHE A 823 -15.83 14.29 -3.99
N LEU A 824 -15.97 13.00 -3.66
CA LEU A 824 -15.01 11.93 -3.98
C LEU A 824 -15.19 11.35 -5.39
N SER A 825 -16.25 11.70 -6.10
CA SER A 825 -16.51 11.18 -7.44
C SER A 825 -15.44 11.64 -8.46
N PRO A 826 -14.88 10.73 -9.26
CA PRO A 826 -13.77 11.05 -10.18
C PRO A 826 -14.15 12.00 -11.32
N ASP A 827 -15.44 12.11 -11.66
CA ASP A 827 -15.95 12.86 -12.82
C ASP A 827 -16.43 14.30 -12.48
N ARG A 828 -16.11 14.80 -11.28
CA ARG A 828 -16.58 16.13 -10.83
C ARG A 828 -15.90 17.30 -11.55
N ALA A 829 -16.69 18.33 -11.87
CA ALA A 829 -16.17 19.64 -12.28
C ALA A 829 -15.60 20.42 -11.08
N VAL A 830 -14.34 20.88 -11.18
CA VAL A 830 -13.55 21.52 -10.11
C VAL A 830 -14.26 22.73 -9.45
N ASN A 831 -15.15 23.42 -10.17
CA ASN A 831 -15.79 24.67 -9.72
C ASN A 831 -17.23 24.50 -9.19
N GLU A 832 -17.72 23.28 -8.95
CA GLU A 832 -19.10 23.08 -8.49
C GLU A 832 -19.23 23.17 -6.96
N LEU A 833 -19.95 24.18 -6.45
CA LEU A 833 -20.34 24.27 -5.04
C LEU A 833 -21.49 23.28 -4.74
N TYR A 834 -21.46 22.66 -3.55
CA TYR A 834 -22.59 21.87 -3.07
C TYR A 834 -23.62 22.80 -2.41
N ALA A 835 -24.81 22.89 -3.00
CA ALA A 835 -25.94 23.61 -2.46
C ALA A 835 -27.23 22.87 -2.82
N ARG A 836 -28.07 22.58 -1.83
CA ARG A 836 -29.35 21.89 -2.00
C ARG A 836 -30.44 22.53 -1.15
N GLN A 837 -31.65 22.55 -1.69
CA GLN A 837 -32.84 22.92 -0.95
C GLN A 837 -33.58 21.65 -0.56
N HIS A 838 -33.99 21.56 0.70
CA HIS A 838 -34.78 20.46 1.24
C HIS A 838 -36.09 21.02 1.78
N ASP A 839 -37.22 20.39 1.46
CA ASP A 839 -38.54 20.96 1.81
C ASP A 839 -39.10 20.46 3.14
N ASN A 840 -38.81 19.21 3.53
CA ASN A 840 -39.42 18.55 4.69
C ASN A 840 -38.36 17.99 5.66
N VAL A 841 -37.58 18.88 6.29
CA VAL A 841 -36.53 18.48 7.25
C VAL A 841 -37.00 18.75 8.67
N CYS A 842 -36.74 17.81 9.58
CA CYS A 842 -36.92 18.02 11.02
C CYS A 842 -35.59 18.43 11.64
N VAL A 843 -35.54 19.56 12.33
CA VAL A 843 -34.34 20.08 13.01
C VAL A 843 -34.56 20.06 14.51
N MET A 844 -33.55 19.59 15.24
CA MET A 844 -33.54 19.51 16.70
C MET A 844 -32.33 20.24 17.28
N PHE A 845 -32.60 21.05 18.32
CA PHE A 845 -31.60 21.57 19.24
C PHE A 845 -31.84 20.93 20.61
N ALA A 846 -30.84 20.23 21.14
CA ALA A 846 -30.91 19.60 22.45
C ALA A 846 -29.82 20.18 23.34
N SER A 847 -30.22 20.97 24.35
CA SER A 847 -29.32 21.72 25.23
C SER A 847 -29.36 21.19 26.66
N ILE A 848 -28.22 21.26 27.35
CA ILE A 848 -28.11 20.96 28.79
C ILE A 848 -28.00 22.31 29.54
N PRO A 849 -29.12 22.93 29.98
CA PRO A 849 -29.11 24.27 30.54
C PRO A 849 -28.32 24.38 31.85
N ASN A 850 -28.46 23.41 32.75
CA ASN A 850 -27.78 23.40 34.05
C ASN A 850 -26.28 23.06 33.97
N PHE A 851 -25.77 22.72 32.77
CA PHE A 851 -24.33 22.61 32.56
C PHE A 851 -23.63 23.97 32.71
N LYS A 852 -24.32 25.09 32.44
CA LYS A 852 -23.74 26.43 32.61
C LYS A 852 -23.45 26.73 34.09
N ASP A 853 -24.38 26.38 34.96
CA ASP A 853 -24.24 26.58 36.41
C ASP A 853 -23.10 25.68 36.93
N PHE A 854 -23.13 24.40 36.53
CA PHE A 854 -22.05 23.44 36.80
C PHE A 854 -20.68 23.88 36.25
N TRP A 855 -20.62 24.63 35.16
CA TRP A 855 -19.37 25.17 34.62
C TRP A 855 -18.84 26.34 35.46
N SER A 856 -19.74 27.20 35.94
CA SER A 856 -19.39 28.44 36.66
C SER A 856 -18.93 28.21 38.10
N GLU A 857 -19.35 27.12 38.75
CA GLU A 857 -19.03 26.81 40.14
C GLU A 857 -17.61 26.27 40.36
N TRP A 858 -16.89 25.90 39.29
CA TRP A 858 -15.65 25.12 39.39
C TRP A 858 -14.41 25.89 38.90
N ASP A 859 -13.28 25.73 39.61
CA ASP A 859 -11.98 26.35 39.28
C ASP A 859 -11.39 25.85 37.95
N THR A 860 -10.44 26.59 37.37
CA THR A 860 -9.82 26.33 36.04
C THR A 860 -9.32 24.89 35.84
N ASN A 861 -8.71 24.27 36.86
CA ASN A 861 -8.24 22.87 36.78
C ASN A 861 -9.40 21.87 36.71
N ARG A 862 -10.52 22.19 37.37
CA ARG A 862 -11.70 21.34 37.41
C ARG A 862 -12.65 21.60 36.24
N LYS A 863 -12.58 22.78 35.60
CA LYS A 863 -13.23 23.04 34.30
C LYS A 863 -12.79 22.06 33.20
N LEU A 864 -11.56 21.56 33.26
CA LEU A 864 -11.11 20.47 32.37
C LEU A 864 -11.89 19.17 32.62
N GLU A 865 -12.19 18.84 33.87
CA GLU A 865 -13.00 17.68 34.25
C GLU A 865 -14.46 17.86 33.79
N CYS A 866 -15.01 19.08 33.88
CA CYS A 866 -16.32 19.40 33.32
C CYS A 866 -16.38 19.15 31.81
N LEU A 867 -15.33 19.54 31.05
CA LEU A 867 -15.26 19.25 29.61
C LEU A 867 -15.10 17.75 29.32
N ARG A 868 -14.44 16.97 30.17
CA ARG A 868 -14.36 15.52 30.02
C ARG A 868 -15.72 14.87 30.17
N LEU A 869 -16.50 15.29 31.16
CA LEU A 869 -17.87 14.81 31.36
C LEU A 869 -18.78 15.21 30.20
N LEU A 870 -18.66 16.45 29.71
CA LEU A 870 -19.39 16.88 28.52
C LEU A 870 -18.99 16.07 27.28
N ASN A 871 -17.69 15.78 27.10
CA ASN A 871 -17.21 14.93 26.02
C ASN A 871 -17.81 13.52 26.11
N GLU A 872 -17.89 12.93 27.30
CA GLU A 872 -18.52 11.63 27.53
C GLU A 872 -20.00 11.63 27.13
N ILE A 873 -20.76 12.63 27.58
CA ILE A 873 -22.18 12.80 27.19
C ILE A 873 -22.32 12.88 25.67
N VAL A 874 -21.52 13.72 25.01
CA VAL A 874 -21.54 13.87 23.54
C VAL A 874 -21.14 12.57 22.83
N CYS A 875 -20.15 11.84 23.36
CA CYS A 875 -19.74 10.56 22.82
C CYS A 875 -20.86 9.51 22.89
N GLU A 876 -21.59 9.44 24.02
CA GLU A 876 -22.74 8.54 24.13
C GLU A 876 -23.88 8.92 23.17
N PHE A 877 -24.13 10.21 22.97
CA PHE A 877 -25.08 10.67 21.95
C PHE A 877 -24.63 10.31 20.53
N ASP A 878 -23.34 10.45 20.21
CA ASP A 878 -22.78 10.09 18.90
C ASP A 878 -22.92 8.58 18.62
N LYS A 879 -22.85 7.71 19.65
CA LYS A 879 -23.04 6.26 19.50
C LYS A 879 -24.45 5.89 19.06
N LEU A 880 -25.46 6.69 19.43
CA LEU A 880 -26.83 6.47 18.96
C LEU A 880 -26.93 6.54 17.44
N LEU A 881 -26.17 7.43 16.79
CA LEU A 881 -26.13 7.59 15.33
C LEU A 881 -25.51 6.39 14.59
N SER A 882 -24.92 5.44 15.31
CA SER A 882 -24.45 4.17 14.73
C SER A 882 -25.56 3.12 14.66
N LYS A 883 -26.70 3.33 15.33
CA LYS A 883 -27.83 2.39 15.28
C LYS A 883 -28.58 2.55 13.95
N PRO A 884 -28.96 1.45 13.27
CA PRO A 884 -29.63 1.52 11.97
C PRO A 884 -30.97 2.28 12.03
N LYS A 885 -31.65 2.26 13.18
CA LYS A 885 -32.89 3.04 13.42
C LYS A 885 -32.71 4.56 13.25
N PHE A 886 -31.50 5.08 13.49
CA PHE A 886 -31.19 6.51 13.43
C PHE A 886 -30.30 6.86 12.23
N SER A 887 -30.26 6.02 11.18
CA SER A 887 -29.48 6.26 9.96
C SER A 887 -29.84 7.55 9.22
N SER A 888 -31.09 7.98 9.34
CA SER A 888 -31.62 9.19 8.71
C SER A 888 -31.38 10.48 9.52
N VAL A 889 -30.86 10.35 10.76
CA VAL A 889 -30.49 11.47 11.64
C VAL A 889 -29.02 11.82 11.40
N GLU A 890 -28.76 13.05 10.98
CA GLU A 890 -27.42 13.59 10.78
C GLU A 890 -27.09 14.59 11.89
N LYS A 891 -25.93 14.42 12.54
CA LYS A 891 -25.35 15.43 13.43
C LYS A 891 -24.83 16.59 12.58
N ILE A 892 -25.28 17.80 12.88
CA ILE A 892 -24.79 19.01 12.20
C ILE A 892 -23.55 19.53 12.92
N LYS A 893 -23.66 19.84 14.21
CA LYS A 893 -22.58 20.37 15.03
C LYS A 893 -22.92 20.30 16.52
N THR A 894 -21.91 20.50 17.36
CA THR A 894 -22.07 20.81 18.79
C THR A 894 -21.67 22.26 19.02
N VAL A 895 -22.40 22.96 19.89
CA VAL A 895 -22.12 24.35 20.27
C VAL A 895 -22.26 24.47 21.78
N GLY A 896 -21.14 24.56 22.49
CA GLY A 896 -21.17 24.50 23.96
C GLY A 896 -21.81 23.18 24.43
N SER A 897 -22.83 23.27 25.28
CA SER A 897 -23.63 22.12 25.75
C SER A 897 -24.84 21.79 24.88
N THR A 898 -24.94 22.37 23.68
CA THR A 898 -26.04 22.16 22.73
C THR A 898 -25.65 21.20 21.61
N TYR A 899 -26.45 20.15 21.41
CA TYR A 899 -26.34 19.18 20.34
C TYR A 899 -27.35 19.49 19.23
N MET A 900 -26.86 19.71 18.00
CA MET A 900 -27.70 20.04 16.85
C MET A 900 -27.76 18.88 15.85
N ALA A 901 -28.97 18.42 15.54
CA ALA A 901 -29.21 17.33 14.61
C ALA A 901 -30.37 17.64 13.65
N ALA A 902 -30.36 16.99 12.48
CA ALA A 902 -31.43 17.09 11.51
C ALA A 902 -31.77 15.74 10.88
N ALA A 903 -33.05 15.49 10.61
CA ALA A 903 -33.55 14.28 9.95
C ALA A 903 -34.24 14.63 8.62
N GLY A 904 -33.97 13.84 7.57
CA GLY A 904 -34.50 14.07 6.22
C GLY A 904 -33.54 14.77 5.26
N LEU A 905 -32.23 14.74 5.54
CA LEU A 905 -31.19 15.29 4.66
C LEU A 905 -30.63 14.27 3.64
N ASN A 906 -30.89 12.97 3.85
CA ASN A 906 -30.40 11.87 2.99
C ASN A 906 -31.44 11.49 1.92
N GLU A 907 -31.03 11.47 0.65
CA GLU A 907 -31.90 11.17 -0.52
C GLU A 907 -32.03 9.67 -0.85
N THR A 908 -31.19 8.80 -0.30
CA THR A 908 -31.19 7.36 -0.66
C THR A 908 -32.42 6.59 -0.20
N GLU A 909 -33.28 7.18 0.63
CA GLU A 909 -34.49 6.56 1.19
C GLU A 909 -35.80 7.01 0.54
N THR A 910 -35.77 7.92 -0.46
CA THR A 910 -37.01 8.41 -1.11
C THR A 910 -37.53 7.55 -2.26
N ASP A 911 -36.77 6.54 -2.74
CA ASP A 911 -37.15 5.74 -3.91
C ASP A 911 -37.50 4.26 -3.64
N TYR A 912 -37.21 3.68 -2.46
CA TYR A 912 -37.39 2.23 -2.24
C TYR A 912 -38.45 1.82 -1.20
N ASP A 913 -38.71 2.62 -0.17
CA ASP A 913 -39.62 2.23 0.94
C ASP A 913 -41.04 2.81 0.84
N ASP A 914 -41.28 3.77 -0.05
CA ASP A 914 -42.62 4.36 -0.21
C ASP A 914 -43.62 3.36 -0.84
N ASP A 915 -43.16 2.35 -1.58
CA ASP A 915 -44.04 1.35 -2.20
C ASP A 915 -44.47 0.24 -1.22
N VAL A 916 -43.68 -0.08 -0.18
CA VAL A 916 -43.97 -1.23 0.70
C VAL A 916 -44.98 -0.88 1.81
N TYR A 917 -45.03 0.38 2.27
CA TYR A 917 -46.02 0.81 3.27
C TYR A 917 -47.38 1.20 2.68
N LEU A 918 -47.46 1.46 1.36
CA LEU A 918 -48.70 1.90 0.70
C LEU A 918 -49.62 0.76 0.25
N GLU A 919 -49.15 -0.49 0.19
CA GLU A 919 -49.99 -1.62 -0.24
C GLU A 919 -51.03 -2.10 0.80
N LYS A 920 -50.96 -1.65 2.06
CA LYS A 920 -51.91 -2.08 3.10
C LYS A 920 -53.14 -1.18 3.31
N GLN A 921 -53.25 -0.04 2.62
CA GLN A 921 -54.45 0.81 2.73
C GLN A 921 -54.92 1.33 1.36
N SER A 922 -55.69 0.48 0.68
CA SER A 922 -56.84 0.75 -0.20
C SER A 922 -56.74 1.77 -1.36
N HIS A 923 -57.18 1.25 -2.51
CA HIS A 923 -57.62 1.93 -3.73
C HIS A 923 -58.29 3.30 -3.54
N GLY A 924 -57.64 4.35 -4.06
CA GLY A 924 -58.24 5.67 -4.26
C GLY A 924 -57.23 6.65 -4.84
N LYS A 925 -57.63 7.48 -5.81
CA LYS A 925 -56.79 8.50 -6.47
C LYS A 925 -56.00 9.33 -5.45
N PHE A 926 -54.66 9.22 -5.47
CA PHE A 926 -53.79 9.88 -4.51
C PHE A 926 -53.59 11.38 -4.82
N ASN A 927 -53.81 12.21 -3.79
CA ASN A 927 -53.49 13.63 -3.75
C ASN A 927 -52.02 13.82 -3.29
N ASN A 928 -51.24 14.65 -4.00
CA ASN A 928 -49.84 14.97 -3.64
C ASN A 928 -49.67 15.52 -2.21
N ASN A 929 -50.72 16.11 -1.62
CA ASN A 929 -50.70 16.67 -0.27
C ASN A 929 -50.62 15.62 0.86
N LEU A 930 -51.01 14.35 0.60
CA LEU A 930 -50.96 13.28 1.61
C LEU A 930 -49.55 12.67 1.75
N ARG A 931 -48.77 12.61 0.64
CA ARG A 931 -47.37 12.15 0.63
C ARG A 931 -46.45 13.08 1.44
N ILE A 932 -46.64 14.40 1.33
CA ILE A 932 -45.85 15.42 2.04
C ILE A 932 -46.03 15.33 3.56
N GLY A 933 -47.26 15.08 4.03
CA GLY A 933 -47.55 14.88 5.46
C GLY A 933 -46.86 13.64 6.04
N ASN A 934 -46.76 12.56 5.27
CA ASN A 934 -46.16 11.30 5.72
C ASN A 934 -44.63 11.38 5.88
N THR A 935 -43.91 12.03 4.97
CA THR A 935 -42.45 12.19 5.10
C THR A 935 -42.07 13.13 6.25
N ALA A 936 -42.78 14.25 6.40
CA ALA A 936 -42.58 15.19 7.50
C ALA A 936 -42.86 14.53 8.87
N PHE A 937 -43.93 13.73 8.95
CA PHE A 937 -44.24 12.93 10.14
C PHE A 937 -43.16 11.87 10.43
N ARG A 938 -42.66 11.15 9.41
CA ARG A 938 -41.58 10.16 9.56
C ARG A 938 -40.32 10.81 10.15
N ASN A 939 -39.87 11.92 9.57
CA ASN A 939 -38.67 12.64 10.02
C ASN A 939 -38.85 13.18 11.44
N ALA A 940 -40.04 13.70 11.75
CA ALA A 940 -40.41 14.14 13.10
C ALA A 940 -40.40 12.98 14.11
N ASN A 941 -40.96 11.83 13.75
CA ASN A 941 -41.06 10.64 14.59
C ASN A 941 -39.68 10.10 14.98
N VAL A 942 -38.80 9.88 13.99
CA VAL A 942 -37.43 9.39 14.22
C VAL A 942 -36.65 10.35 15.12
N MET A 943 -36.82 11.67 14.92
CA MET A 943 -36.13 12.67 15.74
C MET A 943 -36.66 12.70 17.19
N ILE A 944 -37.97 12.48 17.42
CA ILE A 944 -38.51 12.33 18.77
C ILE A 944 -37.94 11.08 19.45
N GLU A 945 -37.92 9.94 18.75
CA GLU A 945 -37.35 8.72 19.31
C GLU A 945 -35.86 8.87 19.64
N PHE A 946 -35.13 9.63 18.81
CA PHE A 946 -33.74 9.99 19.06
C PHE A 946 -33.60 10.87 20.33
N ALA A 947 -34.44 11.90 20.47
CA ALA A 947 -34.51 12.76 21.65
C ALA A 947 -34.82 11.98 22.95
N LEU A 948 -35.74 11.02 22.88
CA LEU A 948 -36.07 10.14 24.01
C LEU A 948 -34.88 9.24 24.39
N ALA A 949 -34.21 8.66 23.40
CA ALA A 949 -33.02 7.84 23.64
C ALA A 949 -31.86 8.66 24.25
N MET A 950 -31.65 9.89 23.79
CA MET A 950 -30.68 10.81 24.40
C MET A 950 -31.02 11.11 25.86
N SER A 951 -32.30 11.33 26.17
CA SER A 951 -32.75 11.58 27.55
C SER A 951 -32.47 10.38 28.47
N GLN A 952 -32.72 9.16 27.99
CA GLN A 952 -32.42 7.93 28.74
C GLN A 952 -30.92 7.73 28.99
N ILE A 953 -30.07 8.06 28.00
CA ILE A 953 -28.61 8.03 28.15
C ILE A 953 -28.17 9.04 29.21
N LEU A 954 -28.69 10.27 29.15
CA LEU A 954 -28.34 11.31 30.12
C LEU A 954 -28.76 10.91 31.55
N ASP A 955 -29.97 10.34 31.72
CA ASP A 955 -30.42 9.80 33.00
C ASP A 955 -29.49 8.67 33.52
N GLY A 956 -28.92 7.85 32.61
CA GLY A 956 -27.91 6.85 32.94
C GLY A 956 -26.60 7.48 33.43
N LEU A 957 -26.05 8.41 32.65
CA LEU A 957 -24.81 9.12 32.99
C LEU A 957 -24.94 9.93 34.29
N ASN A 958 -26.11 10.51 34.56
CA ASN A 958 -26.40 11.20 35.81
C ASN A 958 -26.26 10.27 37.02
N ARG A 959 -26.76 9.03 36.92
CA ARG A 959 -26.60 8.03 37.99
C ARG A 959 -25.14 7.65 38.21
N ASP A 960 -24.38 7.51 37.13
CA ASP A 960 -22.99 7.07 37.18
C ASP A 960 -22.03 8.19 37.65
N SER A 961 -22.36 9.45 37.35
CA SER A 961 -21.56 10.64 37.69
C SER A 961 -22.03 11.39 38.94
N PHE A 962 -23.11 10.92 39.58
CA PHE A 962 -23.79 11.60 40.70
C PHE A 962 -24.19 13.05 40.37
N GLN A 963 -24.59 13.30 39.12
CA GLN A 963 -25.07 14.60 38.64
C GLN A 963 -26.56 14.54 38.32
N ASN A 964 -27.16 15.68 38.01
CA ASN A 964 -28.57 15.78 37.62
C ASN A 964 -28.74 16.69 36.39
N PHE A 965 -27.99 16.43 35.32
CA PHE A 965 -28.14 17.17 34.07
C PHE A 965 -29.50 16.92 33.44
N GLU A 966 -30.15 17.98 33.00
CA GLU A 966 -31.46 17.88 32.36
C GLU A 966 -31.35 18.25 30.88
N LEU A 967 -32.09 17.56 30.02
CA LEU A 967 -32.14 17.87 28.60
C LEU A 967 -33.33 18.77 28.32
N ARG A 968 -33.10 19.86 27.58
CA ARG A 968 -34.12 20.74 27.02
C ARG A 968 -34.05 20.65 25.51
N ILE A 969 -35.19 20.47 24.84
CA ILE A 969 -35.21 20.18 23.41
C ILE A 969 -36.15 21.13 22.68
N GLY A 970 -35.65 21.77 21.62
CA GLY A 970 -36.42 22.55 20.67
C GLY A 970 -36.48 21.88 19.29
N MET A 971 -37.67 21.77 18.71
CA MET A 971 -37.88 21.11 17.42
C MET A 971 -38.74 21.95 16.46
N SER A 972 -38.39 21.89 15.18
CA SER A 972 -39.18 22.46 14.10
C SER A 972 -39.08 21.61 12.84
N VAL A 973 -40.12 21.65 12.01
CA VAL A 973 -40.15 20.97 10.71
C VAL A 973 -40.48 21.99 9.64
N GLY A 974 -39.77 21.92 8.52
CA GLY A 974 -40.00 22.80 7.38
C GLY A 974 -38.82 22.84 6.39
N PRO A 975 -38.88 23.76 5.42
CA PRO A 975 -37.87 23.87 4.38
C PRO A 975 -36.57 24.50 4.92
N LEU A 976 -35.44 24.09 4.34
CA LEU A 976 -34.12 24.66 4.61
C LEU A 976 -33.16 24.46 3.42
N VAL A 977 -32.03 25.14 3.47
CA VAL A 977 -30.94 25.02 2.51
C VAL A 977 -29.76 24.33 3.20
N ALA A 978 -29.22 23.28 2.57
CA ALA A 978 -27.98 22.63 2.98
C ALA A 978 -26.86 22.96 2.00
N GLY A 979 -25.64 23.14 2.49
CA GLY A 979 -24.51 23.50 1.63
C GLY A 979 -23.16 23.22 2.27
N VAL A 980 -22.13 23.21 1.41
CA VAL A 980 -20.73 23.15 1.85
C VAL A 980 -20.05 24.48 1.53
N ILE A 981 -19.49 25.11 2.56
CA ILE A 981 -18.83 26.43 2.48
C ILE A 981 -17.37 26.32 2.92
N GLY A 982 -16.51 27.19 2.36
CA GLY A 982 -15.11 27.31 2.76
C GLY A 982 -14.16 26.49 1.89
N ALA A 983 -13.16 27.16 1.31
CA ALA A 983 -12.17 26.52 0.44
C ALA A 983 -11.11 25.73 1.24
N GLN A 984 -10.53 26.37 2.27
CA GLN A 984 -9.40 25.82 3.02
C GLN A 984 -9.84 24.98 4.24
N LYS A 985 -10.94 25.36 4.89
CA LYS A 985 -11.60 24.51 5.90
C LYS A 985 -13.07 24.36 5.53
N PRO A 986 -13.42 23.35 4.72
CA PRO A 986 -14.78 23.11 4.27
C PRO A 986 -15.67 22.67 5.43
N GLN A 987 -16.88 23.22 5.50
CA GLN A 987 -17.86 22.90 6.52
C GLN A 987 -19.23 22.67 5.88
N TYR A 988 -19.87 21.55 6.24
CA TYR A 988 -21.27 21.30 5.92
C TYR A 988 -22.16 22.00 6.95
N ASP A 989 -23.18 22.73 6.49
CA ASP A 989 -24.12 23.42 7.37
C ASP A 989 -25.50 23.55 6.74
N ILE A 990 -26.49 23.91 7.55
CA ILE A 990 -27.88 24.13 7.16
C ILE A 990 -28.38 25.51 7.57
N TRP A 991 -29.13 26.17 6.68
CA TRP A 991 -29.67 27.51 6.88
C TRP A 991 -31.16 27.56 6.55
N GLY A 992 -31.94 28.31 7.32
CA GLY A 992 -33.35 28.54 7.02
C GLY A 992 -34.15 28.97 8.24
N ASN A 993 -35.39 29.41 8.00
CA ASN A 993 -36.29 29.81 9.07
C ASN A 993 -36.59 28.64 10.03
N THR A 994 -36.69 27.42 9.53
CA THR A 994 -36.88 26.19 10.32
C THR A 994 -35.79 25.99 11.37
N VAL A 995 -34.53 26.22 11.01
CA VAL A 995 -33.39 26.11 11.94
C VAL A 995 -33.49 27.18 13.02
N ASN A 996 -33.79 28.41 12.63
CA ASN A 996 -33.96 29.53 13.57
C ASN A 996 -35.12 29.28 14.54
N LEU A 997 -36.27 28.82 14.05
CA LEU A 997 -37.42 28.49 14.88
C LEU A 997 -37.09 27.37 15.88
N ALA A 998 -36.43 26.29 15.44
CA ALA A 998 -36.02 25.19 16.33
C ALA A 998 -35.08 25.68 17.45
N SER A 999 -34.09 26.52 17.12
CA SER A 999 -33.18 27.14 18.10
C SER A 999 -33.94 28.02 19.11
N ARG A 1000 -34.96 28.77 18.66
CA ARG A 1000 -35.81 29.57 19.56
C ARG A 1000 -36.74 28.72 20.42
N MET A 1001 -37.21 27.57 19.93
CA MET A 1001 -37.98 26.61 20.73
C MET A 1001 -37.11 25.99 21.83
N ASP A 1002 -35.83 25.72 21.57
CA ASP A 1002 -34.92 25.30 22.65
C ASP A 1002 -34.75 26.42 23.67
N THR A 1003 -34.44 27.65 23.21
CA THR A 1003 -34.21 28.79 24.12
C THR A 1003 -35.41 29.05 25.05
N HIS A 1004 -36.64 28.95 24.54
CA HIS A 1004 -37.88 29.16 25.32
C HIS A 1004 -38.45 27.87 25.93
N GLY A 1005 -37.77 26.73 25.75
CA GLY A 1005 -38.23 25.42 26.18
C GLY A 1005 -38.12 25.20 27.69
N GLU A 1006 -38.84 24.20 28.17
CA GLU A 1006 -38.75 23.71 29.55
C GLU A 1006 -37.82 22.49 29.63
N PRO A 1007 -37.01 22.35 30.70
CA PRO A 1007 -36.24 21.13 30.93
C PRO A 1007 -37.13 19.88 30.97
N ARG A 1008 -36.59 18.74 30.53
CA ARG A 1008 -37.25 17.44 30.41
C ARG A 1008 -38.47 17.41 29.48
N LYS A 1009 -38.65 18.43 28.62
CA LYS A 1009 -39.73 18.50 27.64
C LYS A 1009 -39.20 18.80 26.24
N ILE A 1010 -39.96 18.38 25.24
CA ILE A 1010 -39.73 18.76 23.84
C ILE A 1010 -40.67 19.91 23.50
N HIS A 1011 -40.11 21.05 23.10
CA HIS A 1011 -40.84 22.24 22.67
C HIS A 1011 -40.86 22.29 21.14
N ALA A 1012 -42.06 22.34 20.57
CA ALA A 1012 -42.32 22.27 19.14
C ALA A 1012 -43.10 23.50 18.63
N THR A 1013 -42.85 23.86 17.36
CA THR A 1013 -43.64 24.88 16.64
C THR A 1013 -45.06 24.41 16.34
N THR A 1014 -45.94 25.32 15.92
CA THR A 1014 -47.33 25.00 15.58
C THR A 1014 -47.44 23.90 14.53
N ASP A 1015 -46.67 24.04 13.44
CA ASP A 1015 -46.68 23.10 12.32
C ASP A 1015 -46.27 21.69 12.77
N MET A 1016 -45.21 21.60 13.57
CA MET A 1016 -44.75 20.34 14.15
C MET A 1016 -45.81 19.74 15.08
N GLY A 1017 -46.42 20.55 15.95
CA GLY A 1017 -47.50 20.09 16.83
C GLY A 1017 -48.70 19.53 16.09
N ASN A 1018 -49.07 20.13 14.95
CA ASN A 1018 -50.16 19.65 14.10
C ASN A 1018 -49.81 18.32 13.41
N ILE A 1019 -48.60 18.21 12.86
CA ILE A 1019 -48.08 16.97 12.25
C ILE A 1019 -48.08 15.82 13.26
N LEU A 1020 -47.59 16.08 14.47
CA LEU A 1020 -47.52 15.08 15.54
C LEU A 1020 -48.90 14.69 16.07
N ARG A 1021 -49.81 15.64 16.25
CA ARG A 1021 -51.19 15.37 16.65
C ARG A 1021 -51.91 14.49 15.63
N ALA A 1022 -51.71 14.75 14.33
CA ALA A 1022 -52.26 13.93 13.26
C ALA A 1022 -51.73 12.49 13.28
N GLY A 1023 -50.47 12.29 13.69
CA GLY A 1023 -49.86 10.98 13.85
C GLY A 1023 -49.99 10.34 15.23
N GLY A 1024 -50.89 10.84 16.09
CA GLY A 1024 -51.27 10.18 17.35
C GLY A 1024 -50.47 10.59 18.59
N TYR A 1025 -49.56 11.55 18.50
CA TYR A 1025 -48.84 12.07 19.67
C TYR A 1025 -49.72 12.99 20.53
N ARG A 1026 -49.60 12.85 21.86
CA ARG A 1026 -50.23 13.75 22.82
C ARG A 1026 -49.41 15.04 22.96
N VAL A 1027 -49.84 16.09 22.27
CA VAL A 1027 -49.26 17.44 22.33
C VAL A 1027 -50.06 18.35 23.27
N GLN A 1028 -49.40 19.06 24.18
CA GLN A 1028 -50.02 20.05 25.06
C GLN A 1028 -49.75 21.47 24.53
N SER A 1029 -50.76 22.34 24.46
CA SER A 1029 -50.52 23.74 24.06
C SER A 1029 -49.83 24.50 25.21
N ARG A 1030 -48.72 25.17 24.91
CA ARG A 1030 -47.99 26.06 25.83
C ARG A 1030 -48.60 27.48 25.84
N GLY A 1031 -49.41 27.80 24.84
CA GLY A 1031 -49.92 29.14 24.58
C GLY A 1031 -49.08 29.94 23.56
N LYS A 1032 -49.45 31.21 23.39
CA LYS A 1032 -48.82 32.11 22.41
C LYS A 1032 -47.55 32.75 23.00
N ILE A 1033 -46.42 32.55 22.33
CA ILE A 1033 -45.12 33.10 22.74
C ILE A 1033 -44.63 34.07 21.66
N ARG A 1034 -44.05 35.18 22.10
CA ARG A 1034 -43.42 36.14 21.19
C ARG A 1034 -42.04 35.64 20.79
N VAL A 1035 -41.90 35.23 19.53
CA VAL A 1035 -40.64 34.71 18.99
C VAL A 1035 -39.93 35.80 18.19
N LYS A 1036 -38.64 36.03 18.46
CA LYS A 1036 -37.81 37.00 17.73
C LYS A 1036 -37.82 36.67 16.23
N GLY A 1037 -38.20 37.64 15.40
CA GLY A 1037 -38.31 37.47 13.94
C GLY A 1037 -39.70 37.10 13.43
N VAL A 1038 -40.66 36.80 14.31
CA VAL A 1038 -42.07 36.58 13.97
C VAL A 1038 -42.89 37.81 14.39
N LYS A 1039 -43.71 38.34 13.47
CA LYS A 1039 -44.49 39.58 13.72
C LYS A 1039 -45.56 39.40 14.79
N GLU A 1040 -46.23 38.25 14.80
CA GLU A 1040 -47.30 37.93 15.75
C GLU A 1040 -46.87 36.82 16.72
N PRO A 1041 -47.39 36.82 17.96
CA PRO A 1041 -47.17 35.72 18.90
C PRO A 1041 -47.63 34.38 18.32
N MET A 1042 -46.72 33.41 18.27
CA MET A 1042 -46.95 32.07 17.72
C MET A 1042 -47.43 31.12 18.81
N GLU A 1043 -48.46 30.32 18.54
CA GLU A 1043 -48.86 29.22 19.43
C GLU A 1043 -47.83 28.08 19.36
N THR A 1044 -47.39 27.58 20.50
CA THR A 1044 -46.37 26.52 20.56
C THR A 1044 -46.83 25.35 21.41
N PHE A 1045 -46.21 24.18 21.19
CA PHE A 1045 -46.63 22.93 21.81
C PHE A 1045 -45.50 22.29 22.63
N LEU A 1046 -45.86 21.64 23.72
CA LEU A 1046 -44.98 20.81 24.54
C LEU A 1046 -45.37 19.34 24.40
N ILE A 1047 -44.35 18.49 24.36
CA ILE A 1047 -44.48 17.04 24.41
C ILE A 1047 -43.76 16.57 25.68
N GLU A 1048 -44.46 15.81 26.51
CA GLU A 1048 -43.88 15.22 27.71
C GLU A 1048 -42.99 14.03 27.33
N VAL A 1049 -41.76 14.04 27.84
CA VAL A 1049 -40.82 12.94 27.72
C VAL A 1049 -41.12 11.94 28.85
N ASP A 1050 -42.20 11.17 28.70
CA ASP A 1050 -42.63 10.21 29.73
C ASP A 1050 -41.94 8.85 29.54
N SER A 1051 -41.00 8.52 30.43
CA SER A 1051 -40.13 7.34 30.35
C SER A 1051 -40.85 5.98 30.41
N LYS A 1052 -42.16 5.94 30.72
CA LYS A 1052 -42.91 4.70 31.01
C LYS A 1052 -43.89 4.26 29.92
N ARG A 1053 -44.08 5.00 28.82
CA ARG A 1053 -45.21 4.74 27.89
C ARG A 1053 -44.87 4.18 26.51
N ASN A 1054 -43.60 3.98 26.16
CA ASN A 1054 -43.22 3.60 24.79
C ASN A 1054 -42.84 2.12 24.58
N SER A 1055 -43.21 1.21 25.48
CA SER A 1055 -43.08 -0.24 25.25
C SER A 1055 -44.22 -0.86 24.43
N SER A 1056 -45.20 -0.09 23.97
CA SER A 1056 -46.37 -0.62 23.23
C SER A 1056 -46.33 -0.43 21.71
N VAL A 1057 -45.23 0.09 21.14
CA VAL A 1057 -45.04 0.18 19.67
C VAL A 1057 -43.75 -0.54 19.26
N SER A 1058 -43.51 -1.71 19.84
CA SER A 1058 -42.64 -2.74 19.28
C SER A 1058 -43.50 -3.99 19.11
N GLY A 1059 -43.79 -4.35 17.86
CA GLY A 1059 -44.51 -5.57 17.54
C GLY A 1059 -43.67 -6.78 17.93
N GLU A 1060 -43.93 -7.34 19.11
CA GLU A 1060 -43.70 -8.74 19.39
C GLU A 1060 -45.06 -9.45 19.35
N GLN A 1061 -45.25 -10.29 18.33
CA GLN A 1061 -46.26 -11.33 18.37
C GLN A 1061 -45.92 -12.24 19.56
N THR A 1062 -46.61 -12.04 20.68
CA THR A 1062 -46.66 -13.03 21.76
C THR A 1062 -47.39 -14.27 21.24
N ASN A 1063 -46.62 -15.25 20.77
CA ASN A 1063 -47.09 -16.63 20.68
C ASN A 1063 -47.37 -17.10 22.10
N ASN A 1064 -48.65 -17.21 22.44
CA ASN A 1064 -49.13 -17.98 23.58
C ASN A 1064 -48.66 -19.43 23.42
N HIS A 1065 -47.67 -19.83 24.20
CA HIS A 1065 -47.54 -21.21 24.64
C HIS A 1065 -47.46 -21.25 26.16
N ASN A 1066 -48.53 -21.78 26.72
CA ASN A 1066 -48.61 -22.29 28.08
C ASN A 1066 -47.33 -23.03 28.45
N ASN A 1067 -46.73 -22.67 29.58
CA ASN A 1067 -46.25 -23.67 30.51
C ASN A 1067 -46.28 -23.10 31.93
N ASN A 1068 -47.13 -23.74 32.74
CA ASN A 1068 -47.09 -23.72 34.19
C ASN A 1068 -45.65 -23.94 34.66
N ASN A 1069 -45.18 -23.11 35.60
CA ASN A 1069 -44.56 -23.63 36.82
C ASN A 1069 -44.55 -22.57 37.92
N ASN A 1070 -45.20 -22.94 39.02
CA ASN A 1070 -45.09 -22.35 40.34
C ASN A 1070 -43.63 -22.17 40.75
N CYS A 1071 -43.31 -21.06 41.43
CA CYS A 1071 -42.62 -21.11 42.72
C CYS A 1071 -42.60 -19.75 43.44
N HIS A 1072 -43.36 -19.74 44.53
CA HIS A 1072 -43.26 -19.00 45.80
C HIS A 1072 -42.41 -17.73 45.97
N HIS A 1073 -43.14 -16.71 46.44
CA HIS A 1073 -42.77 -15.67 47.41
C HIS A 1073 -41.60 -15.95 48.37
N SER A 1074 -40.72 -14.96 48.50
CA SER A 1074 -40.18 -14.43 49.78
C SER A 1074 -39.44 -13.12 49.45
N THR A 1075 -39.98 -11.93 49.78
CA THR A 1075 -39.72 -11.14 51.00
C THR A 1075 -38.29 -11.22 51.53
N LEU A 1076 -37.44 -10.29 51.10
CA LEU A 1076 -36.77 -9.28 51.94
C LEU A 1076 -36.17 -8.18 51.06
#